data_AF-A0A958IID2-F1
#
_entry.id   AF-A0A958IID2-F1
#
_cell.length_a   1.000
_cell.length_b   1.000
_cell.length_c   1.000
_cell.angle_alpha   90.00
_cell.angle_beta   90.00
_cell.angle_gamma   90.00
#
_symmetry.space_group_name_H-M   'P 1'
#
loop_
_entity.id
_entity.type
_entity.pdbx_description
1 polymer ?
#
loop_
_entity_poly.entity_id
_entity_poly.type
_entity_poly.pdbx_seq_one_letter_code
_entity_poly.pdbx_strand_id
1 'polypeptide(L)'
;MKPRIWMFLVLLLFYSSSLIAQNEPPVVTNVSAVVDPDLHIVSISYDIYDNESDNLFVELKISNDNGITFLHPFDEISGDVGFPVIPGANKQIIWNYDPVTTNFSNGAEAGFRAKIIADDFYEPDIQNIVDEVSSERIIANLNTYEGIRHRDTGIPLLEDTKNFIEGSFESNNLQTRRHEFYYDGYNAANIIGRKQGNVNEEMTYVLGGHFDSISWGPGADDNLSGTVAMVEVMNILAKYEFENSINFLGFDLEEDGMIGSNKYVQSGIQDYEQIEGMFNLDAIAHCYEEPNTQTVLATWENLFPEFYAAVEADDFRGNFILAGGNLASSTLVDAFSYSASTYVPDLRVLEIADNDANTQINNSDNGSFWSAGYPAIWVNAHVKFRNQWIHTAQDVVSRFNMEFYLNVIKAVVGMVAEVAGIQHTGIGISSGFELEPGNQITNTVALLGSWASGLTHSKQTANDRVLVFFSFAENNSDISLNSVTYGNQQMTKITDQVYTSLSTWAYVSAFILKESDIAAATDNSFSTTWSSNPQYVNYCSAFFSGVHQTDPVGEFSSNGSTQPTISTDALNTNSGDMVILSAACGNTGTYFVNNDFTKGIDVSITSADGVSGHKSAQGGLEVPSVTHSNVNRQVIIGLVLNFAENDGSLPVQLSSFEAYHKDNNVILNWTTQSEIENLGFEIQRKEIHYNIENDYSFKKIAFIAGKGNSNYATNYSFSDSDIKTDCCYSYRLKQIDISGHFDFSEEKIVDLKALPSLIVLKQNYPNPFNPKTTIEFQIDSPSYINLTVTNLLGQELFKLLSGPQLAGSHKVQWDASFLSSGVYFYKLDTDKGFSQTKKMVLSK
;
A
#
# COMPACT_ATOMS: atom_id res chain seq x y z
N MET A 1 78.81 0.99 -26.45
CA MET A 1 77.89 0.81 -25.30
C MET A 1 76.52 1.36 -25.68
N LYS A 2 75.63 0.46 -26.09
CA LYS A 2 74.17 0.59 -26.32
C LYS A 2 73.61 -0.82 -25.98
N PRO A 3 72.32 -1.03 -25.70
CA PRO A 3 71.25 -0.12 -25.24
C PRO A 3 70.52 -0.69 -23.98
N ARG A 4 69.63 0.06 -23.31
CA ARG A 4 68.46 -0.41 -22.52
C ARG A 4 67.85 0.74 -21.69
N ILE A 5 67.06 1.63 -22.32
CA ILE A 5 66.19 2.62 -21.63
C ILE A 5 64.81 2.70 -22.34
N TRP A 6 64.29 1.59 -22.84
CA TRP A 6 62.95 1.55 -23.49
C TRP A 6 62.16 0.30 -23.07
N MET A 7 62.11 0.00 -21.78
CA MET A 7 61.31 -1.13 -21.27
C MET A 7 60.73 -0.91 -19.86
N PHE A 8 60.54 0.35 -19.44
CA PHE A 8 59.90 0.67 -18.15
C PHE A 8 58.77 1.71 -18.25
N LEU A 9 58.47 2.21 -19.45
CA LEU A 9 57.40 3.20 -19.69
C LEU A 9 56.24 2.68 -20.55
N VAL A 10 56.25 1.38 -20.90
CA VAL A 10 55.16 0.73 -21.66
C VAL A 10 54.43 -0.32 -20.83
N LEU A 11 54.93 -0.68 -19.64
CA LEU A 11 54.26 -1.60 -18.71
C LEU A 11 53.45 -0.91 -17.60
N LEU A 12 53.55 0.41 -17.48
CA LEU A 12 52.78 1.23 -16.53
C LEU A 12 51.62 2.01 -17.19
N LEU A 13 51.45 1.89 -18.52
CA LEU A 13 50.35 2.49 -19.28
C LEU A 13 49.34 1.45 -19.81
N PHE A 14 49.48 0.18 -19.40
CA PHE A 14 48.53 -0.90 -19.72
C PHE A 14 47.97 -1.58 -18.45
N TYR A 15 48.09 -0.94 -17.28
CA TYR A 15 47.56 -1.43 -16.00
C TYR A 15 46.78 -0.35 -15.22
N SER A 16 46.28 0.68 -15.89
CA SER A 16 45.49 1.75 -15.27
C SER A 16 44.18 2.05 -16.01
N SER A 17 43.65 1.08 -16.75
CA SER A 17 42.36 1.20 -17.44
C SER A 17 41.45 0.01 -17.14
N SER A 18 41.58 -0.58 -15.94
CA SER A 18 40.83 -1.78 -15.52
C SER A 18 40.48 -1.77 -14.03
N LEU A 19 40.44 -0.59 -13.40
CA LEU A 19 40.06 -0.46 -12.00
C LEU A 19 39.02 0.65 -11.90
N ILE A 20 37.83 0.24 -11.43
CA ILE A 20 36.54 0.93 -11.33
C ILE A 20 35.74 0.88 -12.64
N ALA A 21 35.27 -0.32 -13.01
CA ALA A 21 33.87 -0.40 -13.40
C ALA A 21 33.10 -0.14 -12.09
N GLN A 22 32.35 0.96 -12.04
CA GLN A 22 31.30 1.14 -11.06
C GLN A 22 30.30 0.00 -11.29
N ASN A 23 29.69 -0.55 -10.24
CA ASN A 23 28.65 -1.57 -10.41
C ASN A 23 27.60 -0.99 -11.38
N GLU A 24 27.44 -1.59 -12.55
CA GLU A 24 26.52 -1.11 -13.58
C GLU A 24 25.22 -1.91 -13.47
N PRO A 25 24.03 -1.30 -13.61
CA PRO A 25 22.79 -2.03 -13.47
C PRO A 25 22.67 -3.15 -14.51
N PRO A 26 21.96 -4.24 -14.17
CA PRO A 26 21.66 -5.29 -15.13
C PRO A 26 21.05 -4.71 -16.41
N VAL A 27 21.34 -5.33 -17.54
CA VAL A 27 20.85 -4.90 -18.85
C VAL A 27 19.93 -5.97 -19.41
N VAL A 28 18.65 -5.65 -19.54
CA VAL A 28 17.63 -6.52 -20.14
C VAL A 28 17.38 -6.08 -21.59
N THR A 29 17.50 -7.01 -22.53
CA THR A 29 17.32 -6.74 -23.97
C THR A 29 16.53 -7.84 -24.66
N ASN A 30 16.19 -7.63 -25.94
CA ASN A 30 15.54 -8.61 -26.80
C ASN A 30 14.23 -9.20 -26.22
N VAL A 31 13.50 -8.41 -25.44
CA VAL A 31 12.23 -8.82 -24.85
C VAL A 31 11.18 -8.97 -25.96
N SER A 32 10.63 -10.17 -26.09
CA SER A 32 9.59 -10.49 -27.06
C SER A 32 8.58 -11.46 -26.46
N ALA A 33 7.33 -11.36 -26.89
CA ALA A 33 6.25 -12.23 -26.43
C ALA A 33 5.65 -12.97 -27.64
N VAL A 34 5.45 -14.27 -27.49
CA VAL A 34 4.77 -15.13 -28.49
C VAL A 34 3.58 -15.77 -27.81
N VAL A 35 2.40 -15.60 -28.39
CA VAL A 35 1.14 -16.10 -27.85
C VAL A 35 0.76 -17.41 -28.54
N ASP A 36 0.49 -18.44 -27.73
CA ASP A 36 -0.19 -19.67 -28.14
C ASP A 36 -1.64 -19.62 -27.60
N PRO A 37 -2.61 -19.19 -28.41
CA PRO A 37 -3.98 -18.99 -27.96
C PRO A 37 -4.72 -20.32 -27.70
N ASP A 38 -4.27 -21.43 -28.30
CA ASP A 38 -4.91 -22.74 -28.11
C ASP A 38 -4.54 -23.35 -26.74
N LEU A 39 -3.35 -23.00 -26.24
CA LEU A 39 -2.85 -23.45 -24.93
C LEU A 39 -2.99 -22.40 -23.83
N HIS A 40 -3.42 -21.19 -24.19
CA HIS A 40 -3.46 -20.02 -23.30
C HIS A 40 -2.09 -19.74 -22.64
N ILE A 41 -1.05 -19.74 -23.47
CA ILE A 41 0.33 -19.52 -23.05
C ILE A 41 0.89 -18.29 -23.75
N VAL A 42 1.53 -17.40 -22.99
CA VAL A 42 2.47 -16.41 -23.50
C VAL A 42 3.88 -16.86 -23.18
N SER A 43 4.70 -17.04 -24.22
CA SER A 43 6.13 -17.28 -24.10
C SER A 43 6.89 -15.95 -24.22
N ILE A 44 7.39 -15.43 -23.11
CA ILE A 44 8.22 -14.23 -23.07
C ILE A 44 9.69 -14.65 -23.15
N SER A 45 10.39 -14.22 -24.20
CA SER A 45 11.83 -14.43 -24.37
C SER A 45 12.59 -13.13 -24.12
N TYR A 46 13.73 -13.21 -23.44
CA TYR A 46 14.58 -12.05 -23.16
C TYR A 46 16.05 -12.45 -23.02
N ASP A 47 16.94 -11.47 -23.14
CA ASP A 47 18.35 -11.59 -22.78
C ASP A 47 18.63 -10.70 -21.57
N ILE A 48 19.50 -11.17 -20.67
CA ILE A 48 19.85 -10.44 -19.46
C ILE A 48 21.36 -10.52 -19.24
N TYR A 49 22.01 -9.37 -19.07
CA TYR A 49 23.46 -9.28 -18.91
C TYR A 49 23.79 -8.45 -17.67
N ASP A 50 24.86 -8.84 -17.01
CA ASP A 50 25.38 -8.19 -15.82
C ASP A 50 26.91 -8.28 -15.91
N ASN A 51 27.62 -7.17 -15.72
CA ASN A 51 29.07 -7.11 -15.97
C ASN A 51 29.85 -7.91 -14.91
N GLU A 52 29.31 -7.96 -13.71
CA GLU A 52 29.84 -8.65 -12.54
C GLU A 52 29.47 -10.14 -12.55
N SER A 53 28.50 -10.51 -13.40
CA SER A 53 27.93 -11.85 -13.52
C SER A 53 27.25 -12.33 -12.23
N ASP A 54 26.64 -11.39 -11.51
CA ASP A 54 25.88 -11.67 -10.29
C ASP A 54 24.58 -12.41 -10.61
N ASN A 55 24.07 -13.15 -9.62
CA ASN A 55 22.75 -13.77 -9.74
C ASN A 55 21.68 -12.70 -9.57
N LEU A 56 20.71 -12.69 -10.47
CA LEU A 56 19.69 -11.66 -10.53
C LEU A 56 18.35 -12.17 -10.02
N PHE A 57 17.58 -11.29 -9.40
CA PHE A 57 16.14 -11.48 -9.26
C PHE A 57 15.47 -10.95 -10.52
N VAL A 58 14.63 -11.78 -11.15
CA VAL A 58 13.89 -11.38 -12.35
C VAL A 58 12.40 -11.40 -12.07
N GLU A 59 11.72 -10.33 -12.45
CA GLU A 59 10.29 -10.18 -12.32
C GLU A 59 9.63 -9.96 -13.68
N LEU A 60 8.41 -10.46 -13.83
CA LEU A 60 7.55 -10.19 -14.99
C LEU A 60 6.35 -9.35 -14.53
N LYS A 61 6.14 -8.22 -15.20
CA LYS A 61 4.89 -7.46 -15.14
C LYS A 61 4.23 -7.36 -16.50
N ILE A 62 2.91 -7.30 -16.52
CA ILE A 62 2.09 -7.23 -17.73
C ILE A 62 1.28 -5.93 -17.71
N SER A 63 1.33 -5.21 -18.81
CA SER A 63 0.41 -4.10 -19.09
C SER A 63 -0.72 -4.58 -19.97
N ASN A 64 -1.93 -4.08 -19.73
CA ASN A 64 -3.11 -4.24 -20.62
C ASN A 64 -3.59 -2.90 -21.21
N ASP A 65 -2.87 -1.80 -20.96
CA ASP A 65 -3.21 -0.44 -21.35
C ASP A 65 -2.11 0.21 -22.20
N ASN A 66 -1.42 -0.62 -22.99
CA ASN A 66 -0.34 -0.22 -23.90
C ASN A 66 0.90 0.38 -23.19
N GLY A 67 1.17 -0.07 -21.98
CA GLY A 67 2.37 0.27 -21.20
C GLY A 67 2.21 1.51 -20.33
N ILE A 68 0.96 1.96 -20.08
CA ILE A 68 0.70 3.07 -19.16
C ILE A 68 0.86 2.56 -17.71
N THR A 69 0.29 1.39 -17.40
CA THR A 69 0.42 0.67 -16.12
C THR A 69 0.92 -0.75 -16.35
N PHE A 70 1.60 -1.33 -15.36
CA PHE A 70 2.15 -2.68 -15.37
C PHE A 70 1.83 -3.38 -14.05
N LEU A 71 1.00 -4.41 -14.14
CA LEU A 71 0.57 -5.21 -13.01
C LEU A 71 1.32 -6.54 -12.96
N HIS A 72 1.37 -7.17 -11.79
CA HIS A 72 1.77 -8.57 -11.73
C HIS A 72 0.76 -9.42 -12.51
N PRO A 73 1.20 -10.41 -13.30
CA PRO A 73 0.30 -11.37 -13.88
C PRO A 73 -0.40 -12.13 -12.74
N PHE A 74 -1.73 -12.20 -12.79
CA PHE A 74 -2.56 -12.90 -11.80
C PHE A 74 -2.51 -14.43 -11.92
N ASP A 75 -1.82 -14.95 -12.93
CA ASP A 75 -1.82 -16.36 -13.30
C ASP A 75 -0.42 -16.99 -13.22
N GLU A 76 -0.35 -18.33 -13.33
CA GLU A 76 0.88 -19.08 -13.13
C GLU A 76 2.00 -18.71 -14.13
N ILE A 77 3.11 -18.21 -13.58
CA ILE A 77 4.37 -17.96 -14.30
C ILE A 77 5.42 -19.01 -13.96
N SER A 78 6.27 -19.36 -14.93
CA SER A 78 7.38 -20.30 -14.73
C SER A 78 8.55 -20.01 -15.69
N GLY A 79 9.73 -20.59 -15.42
CA GLY A 79 10.91 -20.44 -16.28
C GLY A 79 12.02 -19.64 -15.60
N ASP A 80 12.73 -18.83 -16.38
CA ASP A 80 13.77 -17.92 -15.90
C ASP A 80 13.12 -16.68 -15.25
N VAL A 81 12.52 -16.86 -14.06
CA VAL A 81 11.86 -15.82 -13.27
C VAL A 81 12.09 -16.09 -11.77
N GLY A 82 12.02 -15.06 -10.94
CA GLY A 82 12.36 -15.09 -9.52
C GLY A 82 13.88 -15.04 -9.28
N PHE A 83 14.33 -15.62 -8.18
CA PHE A 83 15.75 -15.69 -7.83
C PHE A 83 16.18 -17.13 -7.50
N PRO A 84 17.40 -17.55 -7.90
CA PRO A 84 18.37 -16.82 -8.73
C PRO A 84 18.19 -17.08 -10.23
N VAL A 85 18.31 -16.03 -11.05
CA VAL A 85 18.48 -16.12 -12.51
C VAL A 85 19.91 -15.73 -12.87
N ILE A 86 20.62 -16.64 -13.56
CA ILE A 86 22.00 -16.41 -14.00
C ILE A 86 22.00 -15.57 -15.29
N PRO A 87 22.81 -14.51 -15.42
CA PRO A 87 22.95 -13.73 -16.64
C PRO A 87 23.23 -14.58 -17.88
N GLY A 88 22.60 -14.23 -19.01
CA GLY A 88 22.81 -14.86 -20.30
C GLY A 88 21.68 -14.60 -21.29
N ALA A 89 21.89 -15.08 -22.52
CA ALA A 89 20.92 -14.99 -23.60
C ALA A 89 19.89 -16.12 -23.60
N ASN A 90 18.78 -15.91 -24.32
CA ASN A 90 17.69 -16.87 -24.54
C ASN A 90 16.98 -17.31 -23.25
N LYS A 91 16.77 -16.38 -22.32
CA LYS A 91 15.93 -16.62 -21.16
C LYS A 91 14.47 -16.68 -21.57
N GLN A 92 13.70 -17.48 -20.86
CA GLN A 92 12.29 -17.66 -21.18
C GLN A 92 11.42 -17.69 -19.91
N ILE A 93 10.37 -16.88 -19.91
CA ILE A 93 9.26 -16.96 -18.96
C ILE A 93 8.04 -17.47 -19.72
N ILE A 94 7.37 -18.45 -19.14
CA ILE A 94 6.08 -18.96 -19.60
C ILE A 94 5.03 -18.39 -18.66
N TRP A 95 4.15 -17.55 -19.19
CA TRP A 95 2.96 -17.08 -18.51
C TRP A 95 1.76 -17.87 -19.03
N ASN A 96 1.15 -18.68 -18.17
CA ASN A 96 -0.09 -19.38 -18.49
C ASN A 96 -1.23 -18.43 -18.14
N TYR A 97 -1.78 -17.72 -19.11
CA TYR A 97 -2.81 -16.72 -18.85
C TYR A 97 -4.19 -17.39 -18.80
N ASP A 98 -5.06 -16.96 -17.90
CA ASP A 98 -6.45 -17.39 -17.93
C ASP A 98 -7.27 -16.41 -18.81
N PRO A 99 -7.82 -16.86 -19.94
CA PRO A 99 -8.59 -16.02 -20.86
C PRO A 99 -9.94 -15.54 -20.28
N VAL A 100 -10.28 -15.90 -19.03
CA VAL A 100 -11.47 -15.45 -18.30
C VAL A 100 -11.13 -14.35 -17.29
N THR A 101 -10.02 -14.46 -16.56
CA THR A 101 -9.64 -13.53 -15.48
C THR A 101 -8.65 -12.47 -15.95
N THR A 102 -7.87 -12.73 -17.01
CA THR A 102 -6.93 -11.75 -17.59
C THR A 102 -7.74 -10.59 -18.16
N ASN A 103 -7.67 -9.43 -17.51
CA ASN A 103 -8.57 -8.31 -17.78
C ASN A 103 -8.31 -7.69 -19.17
N PHE A 104 -9.19 -7.98 -20.13
CA PHE A 104 -9.20 -7.43 -21.50
C PHE A 104 -9.79 -6.01 -21.57
N SER A 105 -9.75 -5.25 -20.49
CA SER A 105 -10.34 -3.92 -20.41
C SER A 105 -9.54 -2.92 -21.24
N ASN A 106 -9.71 -3.00 -22.56
CA ASN A 106 -9.70 -1.95 -23.57
C ASN A 106 -9.65 -2.63 -24.94
N GLY A 107 -10.78 -2.64 -25.66
CA GLY A 107 -10.90 -3.22 -26.99
C GLY A 107 -10.12 -2.47 -28.07
N ALA A 108 -8.79 -2.41 -27.95
CA ALA A 108 -7.89 -1.82 -28.91
C ALA A 108 -6.83 -2.84 -29.33
N GLU A 109 -6.61 -2.90 -30.64
CA GLU A 109 -5.54 -3.61 -31.34
C GLU A 109 -4.18 -3.40 -30.62
N ALA A 110 -3.46 -4.49 -30.32
CA ALA A 110 -2.14 -4.57 -29.65
C ALA A 110 -1.97 -3.87 -28.28
N GLY A 111 -2.85 -4.13 -27.31
CA GLY A 111 -2.83 -3.50 -25.98
C GLY A 111 -1.86 -4.08 -24.93
N PHE A 112 -1.42 -5.34 -25.04
CA PHE A 112 -0.60 -5.96 -24.00
C PHE A 112 0.90 -5.76 -24.18
N ARG A 113 1.63 -5.57 -23.09
CA ARG A 113 3.10 -5.50 -23.08
C ARG A 113 3.67 -6.25 -21.88
N ALA A 114 4.81 -6.91 -22.07
CA ALA A 114 5.56 -7.57 -21.01
C ALA A 114 6.74 -6.70 -20.61
N LYS A 115 6.86 -6.39 -19.32
CA LYS A 115 7.99 -5.71 -18.70
C LYS A 115 8.76 -6.72 -17.87
N ILE A 116 10.04 -6.85 -18.16
CA ILE A 116 11.00 -7.64 -17.39
C ILE A 116 11.81 -6.66 -16.55
N ILE A 117 11.85 -6.92 -15.24
CA ILE A 117 12.67 -6.18 -14.28
C ILE A 117 13.74 -7.13 -13.76
N ALA A 118 14.99 -6.68 -13.73
CA ALA A 118 16.14 -7.42 -13.26
C ALA A 118 16.84 -6.65 -12.14
N ASP A 119 16.97 -7.25 -10.97
CA ASP A 119 17.58 -6.65 -9.79
C ASP A 119 18.80 -7.48 -9.35
N ASP A 120 19.95 -6.82 -9.18
CA ASP A 120 21.17 -7.42 -8.63
C ASP A 120 21.31 -7.18 -7.11
N PHE A 121 20.35 -6.46 -6.50
CA PHE A 121 20.32 -6.03 -5.11
C PHE A 121 21.47 -5.11 -4.70
N TYR A 122 22.13 -4.47 -5.65
CA TYR A 122 23.13 -3.46 -5.33
C TYR A 122 22.47 -2.16 -4.88
N GLU A 123 23.02 -1.52 -3.84
CA GLU A 123 22.54 -0.23 -3.35
C GLU A 123 23.17 0.92 -4.16
N PRO A 124 22.38 1.75 -4.87
CA PRO A 124 22.90 2.89 -5.62
C PRO A 124 23.64 3.91 -4.74
N ASP A 125 24.76 4.43 -5.24
CA ASP A 125 25.50 5.52 -4.57
C ASP A 125 24.85 6.87 -4.88
N ILE A 126 23.94 7.31 -4.01
CA ILE A 126 23.17 8.55 -4.17
C ILE A 126 24.07 9.78 -4.20
N GLN A 127 25.24 9.79 -3.54
CA GLN A 127 26.16 10.92 -3.58
C GLN A 127 26.67 11.17 -5.00
N ASN A 128 27.00 10.11 -5.75
CA ASN A 128 27.44 10.26 -7.14
C ASN A 128 26.35 10.84 -8.04
N ILE A 129 25.09 10.49 -7.77
CA ILE A 129 23.92 10.99 -8.50
C ILE A 129 23.70 12.48 -8.19
N VAL A 130 23.81 12.85 -6.91
CA VAL A 130 23.77 14.24 -6.46
C VAL A 130 24.86 15.08 -7.14
N ASP A 131 26.04 14.51 -7.37
CA ASP A 131 27.14 15.20 -8.04
C ASP A 131 26.98 15.35 -9.57
N GLU A 132 25.93 14.77 -10.18
CA GLU A 132 25.60 14.98 -11.60
C GLU A 132 24.96 16.34 -11.92
N VAL A 133 24.56 17.11 -10.89
CA VAL A 133 23.95 18.44 -11.05
C VAL A 133 24.86 19.36 -11.87
N SER A 134 24.35 19.82 -13.01
CA SER A 134 25.12 20.60 -13.99
C SER A 134 24.82 22.09 -13.90
N SER A 135 25.78 22.85 -13.37
CA SER A 135 25.71 24.31 -13.37
C SER A 135 25.60 24.90 -14.78
N GLU A 136 26.20 24.26 -15.79
CA GLU A 136 26.17 24.74 -17.17
C GLU A 136 24.76 24.64 -17.78
N ARG A 137 24.08 23.50 -17.62
CA ARG A 137 22.69 23.32 -18.09
C ARG A 137 21.74 24.27 -17.38
N ILE A 138 21.85 24.37 -16.06
CA ILE A 138 21.03 25.25 -15.24
C ILE A 138 21.17 26.71 -15.72
N ILE A 139 22.39 27.23 -15.81
CA ILE A 139 22.63 28.62 -16.23
C ILE A 139 22.13 28.86 -17.66
N ALA A 140 22.30 27.90 -18.57
CA ALA A 140 21.80 28.03 -19.93
C ALA A 140 20.26 28.14 -19.96
N ASN A 141 19.56 27.29 -19.21
CA ASN A 141 18.09 27.30 -19.13
C ASN A 141 17.57 28.58 -18.46
N LEU A 142 18.16 28.99 -17.34
CA LEU A 142 17.81 30.25 -16.68
C LEU A 142 17.92 31.45 -17.63
N ASN A 143 19.04 31.58 -18.36
CA ASN A 143 19.24 32.68 -19.30
C ASN A 143 18.29 32.62 -20.52
N THR A 144 17.84 31.42 -20.90
CA THR A 144 16.96 31.24 -22.05
C THR A 144 15.52 31.62 -21.72
N TYR A 145 15.05 31.27 -20.52
CA TYR A 145 13.64 31.37 -20.13
C TYR A 145 13.36 32.50 -19.12
N GLU A 146 14.35 33.33 -18.75
CA GLU A 146 14.13 34.57 -18.00
C GLU A 146 13.24 35.53 -18.80
N GLY A 147 12.14 35.98 -18.18
CA GLY A 147 11.23 36.94 -18.78
C GLY A 147 9.79 36.76 -18.29
N ILE A 148 8.92 37.68 -18.69
CA ILE A 148 7.51 37.63 -18.28
C ILE A 148 6.85 36.40 -18.92
N ARG A 149 6.34 35.49 -18.10
CA ARG A 149 5.63 34.25 -18.45
C ARG A 149 4.18 34.32 -17.96
N HIS A 150 3.49 35.40 -18.29
CA HIS A 150 2.11 35.65 -17.90
C HIS A 150 1.13 35.47 -19.08
N ARG A 151 -0.06 34.93 -18.82
CA ARG A 151 -1.07 34.65 -19.86
C ARG A 151 -1.54 35.86 -20.68
N ASP A 152 -1.38 37.08 -20.19
CA ASP A 152 -1.81 38.30 -20.89
C ASP A 152 -0.65 39.11 -21.51
N THR A 153 0.55 39.05 -20.93
CA THR A 153 1.66 39.96 -21.27
C THR A 153 2.93 39.24 -21.73
N GLY A 154 2.99 37.92 -21.60
CA GLY A 154 4.17 37.09 -21.86
C GLY A 154 3.90 35.80 -22.64
N ILE A 155 2.76 35.70 -23.35
CA ILE A 155 2.27 34.46 -23.99
C ILE A 155 3.34 33.69 -24.78
N PRO A 156 4.17 34.31 -25.65
CA PRO A 156 5.15 33.54 -26.40
C PRO A 156 6.16 32.83 -25.50
N LEU A 157 6.70 33.52 -24.49
CA LEU A 157 7.68 32.92 -23.58
C LEU A 157 7.04 31.92 -22.62
N LEU A 158 5.79 32.17 -22.21
CA LEU A 158 4.99 31.20 -21.44
C LEU A 158 4.83 29.89 -22.21
N GLU A 159 4.45 29.94 -23.49
CA GLU A 159 4.31 28.74 -24.32
C GLU A 159 5.67 28.08 -24.62
N ASP A 160 6.71 28.87 -24.89
CA ASP A 160 8.08 28.34 -25.05
C ASP A 160 8.56 27.61 -23.78
N THR A 161 8.16 28.09 -22.59
CA THR A 161 8.47 27.44 -21.31
C THR A 161 7.68 26.14 -21.13
N LYS A 162 6.40 26.10 -21.52
CA LYS A 162 5.62 24.84 -21.52
C LYS A 162 6.25 23.80 -22.43
N ASN A 163 6.62 24.20 -23.66
CA ASN A 163 7.27 23.33 -24.63
C ASN A 163 8.65 22.87 -24.16
N PHE A 164 9.38 23.71 -23.41
CA PHE A 164 10.64 23.34 -22.79
C PHE A 164 10.47 22.23 -21.76
N ILE A 165 9.51 22.36 -20.85
CA ILE A 165 9.22 21.35 -19.83
C ILE A 165 8.78 20.05 -20.50
N GLU A 166 7.80 20.12 -21.40
CA GLU A 166 7.26 18.96 -22.13
C GLU A 166 8.35 18.25 -22.95
N GLY A 167 9.10 19.01 -23.75
CA GLY A 167 10.19 18.45 -24.57
C GLY A 167 11.33 17.86 -23.74
N SER A 168 11.57 18.37 -22.53
CA SER A 168 12.54 17.78 -21.59
C SER A 168 12.04 16.43 -21.07
N PHE A 169 10.74 16.30 -20.78
CA PHE A 169 10.16 15.02 -20.36
C PHE A 169 10.19 13.98 -21.49
N GLU A 170 9.79 14.37 -22.70
CA GLU A 170 9.81 13.49 -23.88
C GLU A 170 11.23 13.02 -24.23
N SER A 171 12.21 13.92 -24.17
CA SER A 171 13.62 13.59 -24.48
C SER A 171 14.22 12.59 -23.49
N ASN A 172 13.65 12.47 -22.29
CA ASN A 172 14.04 11.51 -21.26
C ASN A 172 13.12 10.28 -21.19
N ASN A 173 12.25 10.07 -22.20
CA ASN A 173 11.33 8.93 -22.30
C ASN A 173 10.35 8.79 -21.12
N LEU A 174 9.96 9.91 -20.50
CA LEU A 174 8.88 9.90 -19.50
C LEU A 174 7.51 9.74 -20.17
N GLN A 175 6.54 9.21 -19.43
CA GLN A 175 5.13 9.25 -19.85
C GLN A 175 4.62 10.69 -19.72
N THR A 176 4.68 11.44 -20.82
CA THR A 176 4.37 12.87 -20.86
C THR A 176 2.91 13.15 -21.24
N ARG A 177 2.26 14.07 -20.53
CA ARG A 177 0.90 14.55 -20.84
C ARG A 177 0.68 16.02 -20.46
N ARG A 178 -0.21 16.69 -21.20
CA ARG A 178 -0.79 17.98 -20.80
C ARG A 178 -2.11 17.74 -20.05
N HIS A 179 -2.22 18.28 -18.84
CA HIS A 179 -3.50 18.37 -18.14
C HIS A 179 -4.14 19.73 -18.47
N GLU A 180 -4.98 19.74 -19.51
CA GLU A 180 -5.60 20.95 -20.04
C GLU A 180 -6.85 21.36 -19.26
N PHE A 181 -7.01 22.66 -19.02
CA PHE A 181 -8.20 23.22 -18.39
C PHE A 181 -8.44 24.66 -18.85
N TYR A 182 -9.69 25.11 -18.75
CA TYR A 182 -10.08 26.46 -19.14
C TYR A 182 -10.18 27.38 -17.92
N TYR A 183 -9.57 28.56 -18.00
CA TYR A 183 -9.66 29.59 -16.97
C TYR A 183 -9.70 30.98 -17.60
N ASP A 184 -10.76 31.75 -17.30
CA ASP A 184 -10.93 33.16 -17.69
C ASP A 184 -10.47 33.54 -19.11
N GLY A 185 -10.95 32.82 -20.13
CA GLY A 185 -10.56 33.13 -21.52
C GLY A 185 -9.28 32.45 -22.02
N TYR A 186 -8.52 31.82 -21.12
CA TYR A 186 -7.24 31.17 -21.40
C TYR A 186 -7.36 29.64 -21.33
N ASN A 187 -6.82 28.95 -22.34
CA ASN A 187 -6.63 27.51 -22.33
C ASN A 187 -5.31 27.22 -21.62
N ALA A 188 -5.38 26.95 -20.33
CA ALA A 188 -4.24 26.63 -19.48
C ALA A 188 -3.91 25.14 -19.55
N ALA A 189 -2.68 24.79 -19.18
CA ALA A 189 -2.28 23.40 -19.09
C ALA A 189 -1.14 23.23 -18.08
N ASN A 190 -1.30 22.29 -17.15
CA ASN A 190 -0.16 21.76 -16.41
C ASN A 190 0.58 20.76 -17.29
N ILE A 191 1.91 20.71 -17.14
CA ILE A 191 2.77 19.78 -17.89
C ILE A 191 3.25 18.71 -16.92
N ILE A 192 3.01 17.44 -17.26
CA ILE A 192 3.25 16.30 -16.37
C ILE A 192 4.15 15.28 -17.09
N GLY A 193 5.23 14.86 -16.45
CA GLY A 193 6.08 13.77 -16.89
C GLY A 193 6.18 12.70 -15.81
N ARG A 194 5.67 11.50 -16.08
CA ARG A 194 5.72 10.37 -15.12
C ARG A 194 6.92 9.47 -15.41
N LYS A 195 7.76 9.27 -14.39
CA LYS A 195 8.71 8.15 -14.30
C LYS A 195 8.01 7.04 -13.53
N GLN A 196 7.70 5.96 -14.21
CA GLN A 196 7.00 4.82 -13.62
C GLN A 196 7.91 4.05 -12.66
N GLY A 197 7.41 3.75 -11.46
CA GLY A 197 8.06 2.87 -10.50
C GLY A 197 8.01 1.39 -10.91
N ASN A 198 8.91 0.59 -10.35
CA ASN A 198 9.03 -0.83 -10.65
C ASN A 198 8.28 -1.72 -9.67
N VAL A 199 8.17 -1.30 -8.41
CA VAL A 199 7.58 -2.14 -7.34
C VAL A 199 6.14 -1.70 -7.08
N ASN A 200 5.94 -0.48 -6.60
CA ASN A 200 4.63 0.10 -6.33
C ASN A 200 4.39 1.24 -7.34
N GLU A 201 3.91 0.89 -8.53
CA GLU A 201 3.78 1.87 -9.61
C GLU A 201 2.67 2.91 -9.37
N GLU A 202 1.72 2.58 -8.50
CA GLU A 202 0.62 3.42 -8.06
C GLU A 202 1.09 4.47 -7.06
N MET A 203 2.01 4.11 -6.16
CA MET A 203 2.58 5.01 -5.15
C MET A 203 3.40 6.09 -5.86
N THR A 204 2.95 7.33 -5.77
CA THR A 204 3.44 8.43 -6.60
C THR A 204 3.89 9.61 -5.75
N TYR A 205 5.16 9.99 -5.88
CA TYR A 205 5.68 11.26 -5.37
C TYR A 205 5.65 12.33 -6.44
N VAL A 206 5.30 13.57 -6.05
CA VAL A 206 5.24 14.71 -6.96
C VAL A 206 6.40 15.66 -6.68
N LEU A 207 7.22 15.97 -7.68
CA LEU A 207 8.17 17.10 -7.64
C LEU A 207 7.69 18.18 -8.60
N GLY A 208 7.42 19.38 -8.11
CA GLY A 208 6.92 20.43 -8.99
C GLY A 208 7.13 21.84 -8.50
N GLY A 209 6.75 22.78 -9.36
CA GLY A 209 6.70 24.21 -9.11
C GLY A 209 6.02 24.89 -10.30
N HIS A 210 5.48 26.07 -10.09
CA HIS A 210 4.84 26.81 -11.16
C HIS A 210 5.86 27.46 -12.12
N PHE A 211 5.46 27.58 -13.39
CA PHE A 211 6.29 28.16 -14.44
C PHE A 211 5.83 29.55 -14.88
N ASP A 212 4.64 29.98 -14.49
CA ASP A 212 4.13 31.31 -14.82
C ASP A 212 4.85 32.39 -14.00
N SER A 213 4.58 33.65 -14.34
CA SER A 213 5.03 34.81 -13.59
C SER A 213 3.92 35.84 -13.55
N ILE A 214 4.01 36.80 -12.62
CA ILE A 214 3.19 38.03 -12.70
C ILE A 214 3.36 38.81 -14.02
N SER A 215 2.36 39.61 -14.37
CA SER A 215 2.26 40.30 -15.67
C SER A 215 3.31 41.39 -15.97
N TRP A 216 4.09 41.85 -14.99
CA TRP A 216 5.08 42.92 -15.14
C TRP A 216 6.49 42.58 -14.63
N GLY A 217 6.69 41.34 -14.15
CA GLY A 217 7.96 40.88 -13.56
C GLY A 217 8.51 39.66 -14.31
N PRO A 218 9.83 39.53 -14.46
CA PRO A 218 10.44 38.38 -15.13
C PRO A 218 10.36 37.06 -14.34
N GLY A 219 10.08 37.14 -13.04
CA GLY A 219 9.87 35.96 -12.20
C GLY A 219 11.05 34.99 -12.22
N ALA A 220 12.28 35.50 -12.10
CA ALA A 220 13.46 34.64 -12.14
C ALA A 220 13.52 33.73 -10.92
N ASP A 221 13.52 34.29 -9.71
CA ASP A 221 13.45 33.48 -8.50
C ASP A 221 12.03 32.91 -8.36
N ASP A 222 11.00 33.71 -8.66
CA ASP A 222 9.57 33.37 -8.54
C ASP A 222 8.85 33.26 -9.91
N ASN A 223 8.81 32.09 -10.56
CA ASN A 223 9.41 30.83 -10.10
C ASN A 223 10.17 30.07 -11.19
N LEU A 224 10.93 30.79 -12.02
CA LEU A 224 11.84 30.13 -12.97
C LEU A 224 12.90 29.29 -12.22
N SER A 225 13.29 29.67 -11.01
CA SER A 225 14.23 28.91 -10.18
C SER A 225 13.72 27.51 -9.85
N GLY A 226 12.46 27.36 -9.41
CA GLY A 226 11.83 26.07 -9.15
C GLY A 226 11.63 25.26 -10.44
N THR A 227 11.19 25.92 -11.52
CA THR A 227 10.98 25.29 -12.83
C THR A 227 12.26 24.67 -13.40
N VAL A 228 13.37 25.42 -13.43
CA VAL A 228 14.65 24.93 -13.96
C VAL A 228 15.25 23.86 -13.04
N ALA A 229 15.08 23.99 -11.72
CA ALA A 229 15.50 22.97 -10.77
C ALA A 229 14.78 21.64 -10.99
N MET A 230 13.44 21.66 -11.12
CA MET A 230 12.65 20.46 -11.38
C MET A 230 13.07 19.77 -12.68
N VAL A 231 13.32 20.53 -13.76
CA VAL A 231 13.79 19.95 -15.03
C VAL A 231 15.20 19.37 -14.89
N GLU A 232 16.11 20.00 -14.15
CA GLU A 232 17.45 19.45 -13.93
C GLU A 232 17.43 18.17 -13.08
N VAL A 233 16.64 18.15 -12.00
CA VAL A 233 16.44 16.96 -11.17
C VAL A 233 15.87 15.83 -12.02
N MET A 234 14.86 16.12 -12.86
CA MET A 234 14.27 15.16 -13.79
C MET A 234 15.32 14.61 -14.77
N ASN A 235 16.14 15.46 -15.40
CA ASN A 235 17.17 15.04 -16.36
C ASN A 235 18.18 14.06 -15.74
N ILE A 236 18.44 14.15 -14.43
CA ILE A 236 19.34 13.25 -13.72
C ILE A 236 18.59 11.97 -13.38
N LEU A 237 17.46 12.08 -12.67
CA LEU A 237 16.74 10.93 -12.12
C LEU A 237 16.08 10.06 -13.19
N ALA A 238 15.71 10.59 -14.35
CA ALA A 238 15.11 9.80 -15.43
C ALA A 238 16.02 8.67 -15.95
N LYS A 239 17.33 8.77 -15.72
CA LYS A 239 18.34 7.74 -16.08
C LYS A 239 18.33 6.53 -15.15
N TYR A 240 17.72 6.67 -13.98
CA TYR A 240 17.68 5.66 -12.92
C TYR A 240 16.29 5.06 -12.79
N GLU A 241 16.20 3.95 -12.07
CA GLU A 241 14.95 3.26 -11.78
C GLU A 241 14.58 3.39 -10.31
N PHE A 242 13.29 3.21 -9.99
CA PHE A 242 12.74 3.49 -8.66
C PHE A 242 11.70 2.46 -8.26
N GLU A 243 11.53 2.22 -6.97
CA GLU A 243 10.45 1.41 -6.41
C GLU A 243 9.08 2.05 -6.69
N ASN A 244 8.97 3.35 -6.42
CA ASN A 244 7.76 4.14 -6.51
C ASN A 244 7.79 5.08 -7.72
N SER A 245 6.62 5.47 -8.22
CA SER A 245 6.52 6.42 -9.33
C SER A 245 6.88 7.84 -8.90
N ILE A 246 7.43 8.61 -9.84
CA ILE A 246 7.70 10.05 -9.68
C ILE A 246 6.98 10.81 -10.78
N ASN A 247 6.17 11.79 -10.40
CA ASN A 247 5.59 12.76 -11.31
C ASN A 247 6.33 14.08 -11.20
N PHE A 248 6.94 14.51 -12.31
CA PHE A 248 7.50 15.85 -12.46
C PHE A 248 6.41 16.78 -13.01
N LEU A 249 6.13 17.88 -12.31
CA LEU A 249 5.02 18.78 -12.63
C LEU A 249 5.43 20.24 -12.77
N GLY A 250 5.05 20.84 -13.90
CA GLY A 250 4.98 22.29 -14.08
C GLY A 250 3.53 22.76 -13.92
N PHE A 251 3.28 23.64 -12.96
CA PHE A 251 1.95 24.24 -12.74
C PHE A 251 1.79 25.56 -13.50
N ASP A 252 0.61 25.75 -14.10
CA ASP A 252 0.21 26.99 -14.74
C ASP A 252 -0.63 27.85 -13.78
N LEU A 253 -0.60 29.17 -13.96
CA LEU A 253 -1.49 30.11 -13.26
C LEU A 253 -1.41 30.03 -11.72
N GLU A 254 -0.22 29.87 -11.15
CA GLU A 254 -0.04 29.98 -9.70
C GLU A 254 -0.27 31.41 -9.23
N GLU A 255 0.24 32.38 -10.00
CA GLU A 255 0.20 33.81 -9.67
C GLU A 255 -1.22 34.39 -9.76
N ASP A 256 -2.15 33.63 -10.35
CA ASP A 256 -3.58 33.90 -10.39
C ASP A 256 -4.37 33.19 -9.27
N GLY A 257 -3.68 32.61 -8.30
CA GLY A 257 -4.25 31.95 -7.13
C GLY A 257 -4.19 30.43 -7.19
N MET A 258 -3.03 29.85 -7.50
CA MET A 258 -2.75 28.40 -7.49
C MET A 258 -3.73 27.62 -8.39
N ILE A 259 -4.17 28.20 -9.51
CA ILE A 259 -5.25 27.61 -10.31
C ILE A 259 -4.82 26.28 -10.92
N GLY A 260 -3.58 26.17 -11.41
CA GLY A 260 -3.05 24.93 -11.98
C GLY A 260 -2.98 23.78 -10.98
N SER A 261 -2.39 23.99 -9.80
CA SER A 261 -2.31 22.95 -8.77
C SER A 261 -3.68 22.58 -8.20
N ASN A 262 -4.59 23.56 -8.01
CA ASN A 262 -5.97 23.27 -7.63
C ASN A 262 -6.69 22.39 -8.67
N LYS A 263 -6.47 22.65 -9.95
CA LYS A 263 -7.02 21.81 -11.03
C LYS A 263 -6.38 20.43 -11.05
N TYR A 264 -5.08 20.33 -10.80
CA TYR A 264 -4.38 19.05 -10.77
C TYR A 264 -4.96 18.12 -9.69
N VAL A 265 -5.11 18.59 -8.45
CA VAL A 265 -5.66 17.75 -7.36
C VAL A 265 -7.14 17.43 -7.54
N GLN A 266 -7.86 18.16 -8.38
CA GLN A 266 -9.28 17.91 -8.70
C GLN A 266 -9.49 16.92 -9.84
N SER A 267 -8.64 16.94 -10.88
CA SER A 267 -8.88 16.17 -12.12
C SER A 267 -7.61 15.73 -12.87
N GLY A 268 -6.42 16.07 -12.40
CA GLY A 268 -5.15 15.75 -13.07
C GLY A 268 -4.48 14.45 -12.59
N ILE A 269 -4.82 14.00 -11.39
CA ILE A 269 -4.42 12.71 -10.81
C ILE A 269 -5.20 11.60 -11.52
N GLN A 270 -4.51 10.58 -12.03
CA GLN A 270 -5.13 9.42 -12.70
C GLN A 270 -5.63 8.39 -11.70
N ASP A 271 -6.59 7.56 -12.09
CA ASP A 271 -7.21 6.56 -11.20
C ASP A 271 -6.21 5.53 -10.63
N TYR A 272 -5.08 5.32 -11.32
CA TYR A 272 -4.00 4.43 -10.89
C TYR A 272 -2.92 5.15 -10.05
N GLU A 273 -3.00 6.46 -9.83
CA GLU A 273 -2.01 7.23 -9.06
C GLU A 273 -2.49 7.40 -7.61
N GLN A 274 -1.68 6.96 -6.64
CA GLN A 274 -1.83 7.25 -5.21
C GLN A 274 -0.75 8.26 -4.78
N ILE A 275 -1.15 9.49 -4.49
CA ILE A 275 -0.20 10.55 -4.13
C ILE A 275 0.28 10.38 -2.68
N GLU A 276 1.56 10.06 -2.52
CA GLU A 276 2.21 9.89 -1.21
C GLU A 276 2.76 11.20 -0.65
N GLY A 277 3.14 12.13 -1.52
CA GLY A 277 3.69 13.41 -1.10
C GLY A 277 4.07 14.31 -2.26
N MET A 278 4.02 15.62 -2.02
CA MET A 278 4.42 16.64 -2.98
C MET A 278 5.56 17.53 -2.46
N PHE A 279 6.56 17.75 -3.29
CA PHE A 279 7.70 18.64 -3.05
C PHE A 279 7.53 19.89 -3.92
N ASN A 280 7.09 21.00 -3.31
CA ASN A 280 6.92 22.28 -3.99
C ASN A 280 8.23 23.07 -3.97
N LEU A 281 8.80 23.34 -5.15
CA LEU A 281 9.95 24.22 -5.32
C LEU A 281 9.45 25.61 -5.72
N ASP A 282 9.62 26.58 -4.84
CA ASP A 282 9.18 27.95 -5.06
C ASP A 282 10.21 28.93 -4.49
N ALA A 283 10.75 29.82 -5.33
CA ALA A 283 11.73 30.85 -4.97
C ALA A 283 12.91 30.30 -4.15
N ILE A 284 13.74 29.47 -4.79
CA ILE A 284 14.77 28.66 -4.13
C ILE A 284 16.21 29.15 -4.36
N ALA A 285 16.42 30.29 -5.02
CA ALA A 285 17.74 30.72 -5.45
C ALA A 285 18.40 31.81 -4.59
N HIS A 286 17.66 32.40 -3.65
CA HIS A 286 18.11 33.57 -2.90
C HIS A 286 18.52 33.27 -1.45
N CYS A 287 19.78 33.55 -1.12
CA CYS A 287 20.26 33.58 0.27
C CYS A 287 21.14 34.82 0.55
N TYR A 288 21.37 35.13 1.82
CA TYR A 288 22.22 36.22 2.29
C TYR A 288 23.01 35.82 3.54
N GLU A 289 24.34 36.01 3.51
CA GLU A 289 25.24 35.72 4.64
C GLU A 289 25.36 36.87 5.66
N GLU A 290 24.87 38.05 5.30
CA GLU A 290 24.96 39.23 6.17
C GLU A 290 23.88 39.20 7.27
N PRO A 291 24.19 39.61 8.52
CA PRO A 291 23.21 39.75 9.59
C PRO A 291 21.99 40.60 9.21
N ASN A 292 20.84 40.32 9.83
CA ASN A 292 19.57 41.04 9.68
C ASN A 292 19.03 41.07 8.23
N THR A 293 19.28 40.02 7.47
CA THR A 293 18.79 39.85 6.10
C THR A 293 17.55 38.97 6.01
N GLN A 294 17.23 38.21 7.07
CA GLN A 294 15.94 37.56 7.25
C GLN A 294 15.04 38.42 8.15
N THR A 295 13.85 38.78 7.67
CA THR A 295 12.79 39.37 8.50
C THR A 295 11.85 38.27 8.96
N VAL A 296 11.54 38.20 10.26
CA VAL A 296 10.55 37.26 10.83
C VAL A 296 9.39 38.06 11.43
N LEU A 297 8.15 37.74 11.05
CA LEU A 297 6.98 38.42 11.58
C LEU A 297 6.76 38.06 13.07
N ALA A 298 6.24 39.00 13.86
CA ALA A 298 5.92 38.76 15.27
C ALA A 298 4.90 37.62 15.49
N THR A 299 4.06 37.34 14.49
CA THR A 299 3.17 36.17 14.52
C THR A 299 3.93 34.86 14.41
N TRP A 300 5.02 34.81 13.64
CA TRP A 300 5.84 33.62 13.44
C TRP A 300 6.69 33.29 14.67
N GLU A 301 7.10 34.28 15.45
CA GLU A 301 7.75 34.04 16.76
C GLU A 301 6.89 33.17 17.67
N ASN A 302 5.57 33.40 17.66
CA ASN A 302 4.64 32.65 18.50
C ASN A 302 4.24 31.30 17.89
N LEU A 303 4.14 31.22 16.55
CA LEU A 303 3.70 30.02 15.84
C LEU A 303 4.84 29.01 15.67
N PHE A 304 6.06 29.49 15.43
CA PHE A 304 7.25 28.71 15.10
C PHE A 304 8.44 29.15 15.98
N PRO A 305 8.35 28.97 17.32
CA PRO A 305 9.36 29.49 18.24
C PRO A 305 10.75 28.88 18.03
N GLU A 306 10.84 27.61 17.61
CA GLU A 306 12.11 26.93 17.33
C GLU A 306 12.79 27.50 16.08
N PHE A 307 12.02 27.70 15.00
CA PHE A 307 12.48 28.40 13.80
C PHE A 307 12.97 29.81 14.12
N TYR A 308 12.18 30.58 14.88
CA TYR A 308 12.57 31.93 15.30
C TYR A 308 13.88 31.93 16.08
N ALA A 309 14.01 31.04 17.08
CA ALA A 309 15.21 30.92 17.88
C ALA A 309 16.44 30.53 17.02
N ALA A 310 16.28 29.68 16.02
CA ALA A 310 17.35 29.29 15.11
C ALA A 310 17.83 30.46 14.22
N VAL A 311 16.91 31.31 13.77
CA VAL A 311 17.23 32.51 12.98
C VAL A 311 17.86 33.59 13.88
N GLU A 312 17.32 33.81 15.08
CA GLU A 312 17.86 34.77 16.07
C GLU A 312 19.28 34.38 16.50
N ALA A 313 19.53 33.08 16.74
CA ALA A 313 20.83 32.56 17.14
C ALA A 313 21.93 32.77 16.08
N ASP A 314 21.54 33.01 14.81
CA ASP A 314 22.45 33.33 13.71
C ASP A 314 22.30 34.77 13.20
N ASP A 315 22.08 35.71 14.12
CA ASP A 315 21.99 37.15 13.85
C ASP A 315 20.99 37.53 12.75
N PHE A 316 19.89 36.77 12.61
CA PHE A 316 18.89 36.94 11.55
C PHE A 316 19.47 36.90 10.13
N ARG A 317 20.49 36.06 9.88
CA ARG A 317 20.97 35.77 8.52
C ARG A 317 19.93 34.99 7.71
N GLY A 318 19.81 35.32 6.43
CA GLY A 318 18.99 34.61 5.45
C GLY A 318 19.78 33.54 4.67
N ASN A 319 20.69 32.81 5.32
CA ASN A 319 21.61 31.84 4.71
C ASN A 319 21.11 30.39 4.81
N PHE A 320 19.80 30.18 4.70
CA PHE A 320 19.17 28.86 4.82
C PHE A 320 18.05 28.66 3.81
N ILE A 321 17.76 27.41 3.47
CA ILE A 321 16.52 27.02 2.78
C ILE A 321 15.49 26.58 3.82
N LEU A 322 14.22 26.97 3.65
CA LEU A 322 13.12 26.48 4.48
C LEU A 322 12.61 25.16 3.91
N ALA A 323 12.42 24.16 4.77
CA ALA A 323 11.58 23.00 4.53
C ALA A 323 10.32 23.12 5.41
N GLY A 324 9.23 23.62 4.81
CA GLY A 324 7.98 23.86 5.53
C GLY A 324 6.94 22.79 5.21
N GLY A 325 6.40 22.12 6.22
CA GLY A 325 5.33 21.12 6.07
C GLY A 325 4.23 21.32 7.10
N ASN A 326 3.03 20.78 6.86
CA ASN A 326 2.09 20.56 7.95
C ASN A 326 2.45 19.27 8.71
N LEU A 327 1.74 18.95 9.80
CA LEU A 327 2.01 17.74 10.60
C LEU A 327 1.98 16.44 9.77
N ALA A 328 1.07 16.34 8.80
CA ALA A 328 0.97 15.20 7.90
C ALA A 328 2.17 15.09 6.93
N SER A 329 2.93 16.17 6.76
CA SER A 329 4.09 16.27 5.86
C SER A 329 5.43 16.13 6.58
N SER A 330 5.43 15.80 7.87
CA SER A 330 6.65 15.68 8.70
C SER A 330 7.69 14.74 8.09
N THR A 331 7.28 13.58 7.59
CA THR A 331 8.18 12.61 6.93
C THR A 331 8.86 13.16 5.68
N LEU A 332 8.20 14.04 4.94
CA LEU A 332 8.76 14.70 3.76
C LEU A 332 9.74 15.82 4.14
N VAL A 333 9.45 16.55 5.22
CA VAL A 333 10.37 17.55 5.80
C VAL A 333 11.65 16.87 6.25
N ASP A 334 11.51 15.79 7.03
CA ASP A 334 12.63 14.98 7.50
C ASP A 334 13.47 14.43 6.34
N ALA A 335 12.82 13.97 5.27
CA ALA A 335 13.52 13.44 4.09
C ALA A 335 14.38 14.51 3.40
N PHE A 336 13.86 15.74 3.24
CA PHE A 336 14.64 16.83 2.64
C PHE A 336 15.82 17.24 3.54
N SER A 337 15.60 17.38 4.85
CA SER A 337 16.65 17.69 5.82
C SER A 337 17.71 16.60 5.91
N TYR A 338 17.30 15.33 5.88
CA TYR A 338 18.21 14.19 5.82
C TYR A 338 19.07 14.25 4.56
N SER A 339 18.46 14.45 3.39
CA SER A 339 19.19 14.57 2.13
C SER A 339 20.20 15.73 2.16
N ALA A 340 19.78 16.91 2.61
CA ALA A 340 20.66 18.06 2.73
C ALA A 340 21.84 17.77 3.67
N SER A 341 21.58 17.29 4.89
CA SER A 341 22.64 17.03 5.86
C SER A 341 23.60 15.90 5.45
N THR A 342 23.12 14.92 4.67
CA THR A 342 23.90 13.76 4.23
C THR A 342 24.71 14.06 2.98
N TYR A 343 24.07 14.61 1.96
CA TYR A 343 24.66 14.76 0.62
C TYR A 343 25.18 16.17 0.32
N VAL A 344 24.72 17.17 1.07
CA VAL A 344 25.04 18.59 0.87
C VAL A 344 25.26 19.30 2.21
N PRO A 345 26.22 18.88 3.04
CA PRO A 345 26.35 19.33 4.43
C PRO A 345 26.56 20.85 4.60
N ASP A 346 26.97 21.54 3.54
CA ASP A 346 27.11 23.00 3.52
C ASP A 346 25.76 23.74 3.33
N LEU A 347 24.69 23.03 2.95
CA LEU A 347 23.34 23.60 2.85
C LEU A 347 22.68 23.61 4.22
N ARG A 348 22.47 24.81 4.77
CA ARG A 348 21.69 24.99 5.99
C ARG A 348 20.19 24.89 5.67
N VAL A 349 19.52 23.93 6.31
CA VAL A 349 18.05 23.77 6.28
C VAL A 349 17.47 24.23 7.61
N LEU A 350 16.37 24.99 7.56
CA LEU A 350 15.52 25.22 8.73
C LEU A 350 14.14 24.64 8.44
N GLU A 351 13.53 24.06 9.47
CA GLU A 351 12.26 23.35 9.36
C GLU A 351 11.12 24.13 10.00
N ILE A 352 9.93 24.01 9.43
CA ILE A 352 8.69 24.46 10.06
C ILE A 352 7.66 23.34 9.95
N ALA A 353 7.08 22.98 11.10
CA ALA A 353 5.88 22.16 11.19
C ALA A 353 4.67 23.05 11.49
N ASP A 354 3.88 23.35 10.45
CA ASP A 354 2.62 24.10 10.56
C ASP A 354 1.53 23.18 11.11
N ASN A 355 0.76 23.67 12.08
CA ASN A 355 -0.44 22.97 12.50
C ASN A 355 -1.59 23.54 11.68
N ASP A 356 -2.40 22.71 11.04
CA ASP A 356 -3.43 23.12 10.07
C ASP A 356 -4.44 24.17 10.62
N ALA A 357 -4.46 24.40 11.93
CA ALA A 357 -5.22 25.46 12.58
C ALA A 357 -4.64 26.88 12.39
N ASN A 358 -3.38 27.03 11.99
CA ASN A 358 -2.65 28.30 11.89
C ASN A 358 -2.00 28.56 10.53
N THR A 359 -2.41 27.86 9.47
CA THR A 359 -1.81 27.86 8.12
C THR A 359 -1.15 29.19 7.72
N GLN A 360 0.18 29.24 7.77
CA GLN A 360 1.00 30.35 7.30
C GLN A 360 1.85 29.97 6.10
N ILE A 361 2.09 28.70 5.80
CA ILE A 361 3.03 28.28 4.74
C ILE A 361 2.35 27.55 3.55
N ASN A 362 1.07 27.82 3.32
CA ASN A 362 0.24 27.27 2.23
C ASN A 362 0.01 28.25 1.07
N ASN A 363 0.97 29.15 0.81
CA ASN A 363 0.77 30.29 -0.12
C ASN A 363 1.27 30.01 -1.55
N SER A 364 1.62 28.76 -1.85
CA SER A 364 1.98 28.30 -3.19
C SER A 364 1.38 26.91 -3.42
N ASP A 365 1.73 26.24 -4.52
CA ASP A 365 1.08 25.01 -5.01
C ASP A 365 0.91 23.91 -3.95
N ASN A 366 1.80 23.82 -2.94
CA ASN A 366 1.63 22.91 -1.79
C ASN A 366 0.30 23.11 -1.04
N GLY A 367 -0.24 24.34 -1.00
CA GLY A 367 -1.52 24.65 -0.37
C GLY A 367 -2.71 23.97 -1.03
N SER A 368 -2.66 23.76 -2.35
CA SER A 368 -3.67 23.00 -3.10
C SER A 368 -3.67 21.53 -2.67
N PHE A 369 -2.49 20.93 -2.47
CA PHE A 369 -2.34 19.55 -2.00
C PHE A 369 -2.85 19.38 -0.57
N TRP A 370 -2.50 20.29 0.35
CA TRP A 370 -3.03 20.26 1.72
C TRP A 370 -4.55 20.38 1.75
N SER A 371 -5.11 21.27 0.93
CA SER A 371 -6.57 21.45 0.82
C SER A 371 -7.28 20.18 0.31
N ALA A 372 -6.59 19.36 -0.47
CA ALA A 372 -7.06 18.07 -0.96
C ALA A 372 -6.72 16.89 -0.02
N GLY A 373 -6.02 17.13 1.08
CA GLY A 373 -5.67 16.12 2.08
C GLY A 373 -4.35 15.37 1.82
N TYR A 374 -3.53 15.81 0.87
CA TYR A 374 -2.24 15.20 0.57
C TYR A 374 -1.10 15.86 1.34
N PRO A 375 -0.12 15.09 1.86
CA PRO A 375 1.13 15.62 2.38
C PRO A 375 1.87 16.43 1.30
N ALA A 376 2.40 17.60 1.68
CA ALA A 376 3.23 18.40 0.80
C ALA A 376 4.19 19.30 1.58
N ILE A 377 5.39 19.52 1.05
CA ILE A 377 6.35 20.48 1.61
C ILE A 377 6.57 21.66 0.68
N TRP A 378 6.87 22.80 1.29
CA TRP A 378 7.28 24.03 0.65
C TRP A 378 8.77 24.23 0.87
N VAL A 379 9.56 23.96 -0.18
CA VAL A 379 10.99 24.24 -0.23
C VAL A 379 11.16 25.66 -0.76
N ASN A 380 11.53 26.58 0.13
CA ASN A 380 11.44 28.01 -0.18
C ASN A 380 12.58 28.82 0.47
N ALA A 381 13.25 29.66 -0.34
CA ALA A 381 14.29 30.57 0.12
C ALA A 381 13.76 31.99 0.37
N HIS A 382 12.53 32.31 -0.05
CA HIS A 382 11.94 33.62 0.22
C HIS A 382 11.51 33.79 1.69
N VAL A 383 10.98 32.73 2.31
CA VAL A 383 10.45 32.67 3.69
C VAL A 383 9.58 33.89 4.01
N LYS A 384 8.65 34.16 3.08
CA LYS A 384 7.73 35.30 3.02
C LYS A 384 8.30 36.72 2.93
N PHE A 385 9.58 37.00 3.26
CA PHE A 385 10.09 38.40 3.31
C PHE A 385 11.61 38.56 3.12
N ARG A 386 12.34 37.57 2.62
CA ARG A 386 13.80 37.65 2.40
C ARG A 386 14.14 38.32 1.08
N ASN A 387 13.61 37.78 -0.01
CA ASN A 387 13.84 38.31 -1.35
C ASN A 387 12.86 39.46 -1.64
N GLN A 388 13.31 40.71 -1.48
CA GLN A 388 12.51 41.92 -1.73
C GLN A 388 12.21 42.17 -3.23
N TRP A 389 12.79 41.38 -4.13
CA TRP A 389 12.65 41.58 -5.57
C TRP A 389 11.51 40.79 -6.19
N ILE A 390 10.98 39.77 -5.48
CA ILE A 390 9.81 38.99 -5.91
C ILE A 390 8.65 39.92 -6.29
N HIS A 391 7.93 39.56 -7.34
CA HIS A 391 6.85 40.35 -7.95
C HIS A 391 7.25 41.76 -8.42
N THR A 392 8.54 42.00 -8.66
CA THR A 392 9.05 43.24 -9.25
C THR A 392 9.82 42.99 -10.54
N ALA A 393 10.06 44.04 -11.31
CA ALA A 393 10.93 43.99 -12.50
C ALA A 393 12.42 43.72 -12.17
N GLN A 394 12.78 43.58 -10.89
CA GLN A 394 14.14 43.28 -10.42
C GLN A 394 14.33 41.82 -10.03
N ASP A 395 13.29 40.98 -10.14
CA ASP A 395 13.43 39.54 -9.96
C ASP A 395 14.10 38.89 -11.20
N VAL A 396 15.43 39.00 -11.26
CA VAL A 396 16.26 38.59 -12.40
C VAL A 396 17.37 37.63 -11.94
N VAL A 397 17.78 36.72 -12.83
CA VAL A 397 18.78 35.65 -12.59
C VAL A 397 20.10 36.22 -12.09
N SER A 398 20.50 37.42 -12.54
CA SER A 398 21.73 38.09 -12.09
C SER A 398 21.80 38.38 -10.58
N ARG A 399 20.69 38.18 -9.84
CA ARG A 399 20.63 38.31 -8.37
C ARG A 399 20.69 36.98 -7.62
N PHE A 400 20.71 35.84 -8.31
CA PHE A 400 20.77 34.53 -7.67
C PHE A 400 22.06 34.37 -6.89
N ASN A 401 21.98 33.67 -5.76
CA ASN A 401 23.16 33.03 -5.20
C ASN A 401 23.31 31.65 -5.84
N MET A 402 24.13 31.57 -6.89
CA MET A 402 24.27 30.34 -7.68
C MET A 402 24.83 29.15 -6.88
N GLU A 403 25.72 29.39 -5.93
CA GLU A 403 26.28 28.32 -5.10
C GLU A 403 25.21 27.71 -4.20
N PHE A 404 24.44 28.56 -3.51
CA PHE A 404 23.31 28.15 -2.69
C PHE A 404 22.23 27.44 -3.53
N TYR A 405 21.86 28.01 -4.68
CA TYR A 405 20.86 27.43 -5.57
C TYR A 405 21.25 26.02 -6.06
N LEU A 406 22.51 25.82 -6.45
CA LEU A 406 23.02 24.51 -6.85
C LEU A 406 22.98 23.51 -5.68
N ASN A 407 23.31 23.94 -4.47
CA ASN A 407 23.23 23.11 -3.28
C ASN A 407 21.79 22.70 -2.95
N VAL A 408 20.82 23.60 -3.13
CA VAL A 408 19.39 23.24 -2.98
C VAL A 408 18.98 22.19 -4.01
N ILE A 409 19.34 22.35 -5.29
CA ILE A 409 19.04 21.36 -6.35
C ILE A 409 19.64 19.99 -6.00
N LYS A 410 20.90 19.97 -5.54
CA LYS A 410 21.59 18.75 -5.08
C LYS A 410 20.82 18.05 -3.95
N ALA A 411 20.35 18.79 -2.96
CA ALA A 411 19.56 18.24 -1.87
C ALA A 411 18.20 17.69 -2.36
N VAL A 412 17.58 18.34 -3.35
CA VAL A 412 16.35 17.82 -3.98
C VAL A 412 16.62 16.52 -4.74
N VAL A 413 17.73 16.40 -5.48
CA VAL A 413 18.12 15.14 -6.16
C VAL A 413 18.22 14.00 -5.16
N GLY A 414 18.99 14.17 -4.09
CA GLY A 414 19.17 13.14 -3.06
C GLY A 414 17.85 12.77 -2.38
N MET A 415 17.00 13.76 -2.08
CA MET A 415 15.72 13.54 -1.42
C MET A 415 14.79 12.72 -2.30
N VAL A 416 14.61 13.11 -3.57
CA VAL A 416 13.71 12.38 -4.48
C VAL A 416 14.23 10.96 -4.73
N ALA A 417 15.56 10.77 -4.84
CA ALA A 417 16.15 9.45 -4.99
C ALA A 417 15.86 8.52 -3.80
N GLU A 418 15.95 9.04 -2.57
CA GLU A 418 15.66 8.29 -1.34
C GLU A 418 14.17 7.94 -1.22
N VAL A 419 13.28 8.93 -1.30
CA VAL A 419 11.84 8.72 -1.04
C VAL A 419 11.16 7.87 -2.12
N ALA A 420 11.61 7.98 -3.37
CA ALA A 420 11.10 7.15 -4.45
C ALA A 420 11.70 5.73 -4.43
N GLY A 421 12.71 5.47 -3.60
CA GLY A 421 13.39 4.18 -3.48
C GLY A 421 14.19 3.86 -4.74
N ILE A 422 15.27 4.60 -4.98
CA ILE A 422 16.14 4.37 -6.14
C ILE A 422 16.66 2.92 -6.19
N GLN A 423 16.70 2.36 -7.39
CA GLN A 423 17.05 0.96 -7.63
C GLN A 423 18.20 0.80 -8.62
N HIS A 424 18.94 -0.28 -8.44
CA HIS A 424 19.98 -0.73 -9.36
C HIS A 424 19.42 -1.83 -10.27
N THR A 425 18.44 -1.47 -11.11
CA THR A 425 17.67 -2.46 -11.89
C THR A 425 17.77 -2.24 -13.39
N GLY A 426 17.69 -3.36 -14.11
CA GLY A 426 17.53 -3.41 -15.57
C GLY A 426 16.08 -3.60 -15.98
N ILE A 427 15.64 -2.86 -16.99
CA ILE A 427 14.28 -2.99 -17.54
C ILE A 427 14.31 -3.32 -19.02
N GLY A 428 13.48 -4.26 -19.43
CA GLY A 428 13.18 -4.52 -20.85
C GLY A 428 11.68 -4.65 -21.07
N ILE A 429 11.15 -3.98 -22.09
CA ILE A 429 9.72 -4.01 -22.41
C ILE A 429 9.53 -4.58 -23.83
N SER A 430 8.59 -5.51 -23.98
CA SER A 430 8.24 -6.09 -25.27
C SER A 430 7.54 -5.08 -26.19
N SER A 431 7.51 -5.41 -27.49
CA SER A 431 6.47 -4.85 -28.38
C SER A 431 5.07 -5.27 -27.91
N GLY A 432 4.05 -4.55 -28.39
CA GLY A 432 2.66 -4.92 -28.15
C GLY A 432 2.33 -6.33 -28.66
N PHE A 433 1.54 -7.08 -27.91
CA PHE A 433 0.96 -8.36 -28.32
C PHE A 433 -0.53 -8.41 -27.97
N GLU A 434 -1.25 -9.35 -28.59
CA GLU A 434 -2.68 -9.53 -28.41
C GLU A 434 -2.95 -10.90 -27.78
N LEU A 435 -3.89 -10.93 -26.85
CA LEU A 435 -4.44 -12.16 -26.31
C LEU A 435 -5.83 -12.34 -26.92
N GLU A 436 -6.12 -13.53 -27.45
CA GLU A 436 -7.46 -13.84 -27.93
C GLU A 436 -8.45 -13.69 -26.75
N PRO A 437 -9.52 -12.89 -26.89
CA PRO A 437 -10.54 -12.83 -25.87
C PRO A 437 -11.13 -14.23 -25.71
N GLY A 438 -11.00 -14.80 -24.51
CA GLY A 438 -11.92 -15.86 -24.10
C GLY A 438 -13.34 -15.34 -24.26
N ASN A 439 -14.31 -16.24 -24.50
CA ASN A 439 -15.72 -15.87 -24.45
C ASN A 439 -15.95 -15.05 -23.18
N GLN A 440 -16.18 -13.74 -23.33
CA GLN A 440 -16.31 -12.79 -22.24
C GLN A 440 -17.37 -13.29 -21.26
N ILE A 441 -16.94 -13.85 -20.13
CA ILE A 441 -17.80 -14.03 -18.97
C ILE A 441 -17.55 -12.79 -18.14
N THR A 442 -18.54 -11.92 -18.09
CA THR A 442 -18.55 -10.77 -17.19
C THR A 442 -18.33 -11.28 -15.77
N ASN A 443 -17.20 -10.94 -15.14
CA ASN A 443 -16.89 -11.23 -13.73
C ASN A 443 -17.91 -10.54 -12.82
N THR A 444 -19.03 -11.22 -12.64
CA THR A 444 -20.24 -10.76 -11.97
C THR A 444 -20.95 -11.99 -11.40
N VAL A 445 -21.73 -11.81 -10.35
CA VAL A 445 -22.68 -12.83 -9.92
C VAL A 445 -23.71 -13.01 -11.05
N ALA A 446 -23.92 -14.25 -11.49
CA ALA A 446 -24.82 -14.57 -12.60
C ALA A 446 -25.91 -15.56 -12.19
N LEU A 447 -27.13 -15.38 -12.70
CA LEU A 447 -28.22 -16.36 -12.54
C LEU A 447 -27.89 -17.63 -13.34
N LEU A 448 -27.91 -18.78 -12.66
CA LEU A 448 -27.71 -20.10 -13.26
C LEU A 448 -29.05 -20.76 -13.59
N GLY A 449 -29.27 -20.99 -14.88
CA GLY A 449 -30.48 -21.64 -15.37
C GLY A 449 -31.69 -20.72 -15.27
N SER A 450 -32.73 -21.15 -14.56
CA SER A 450 -33.96 -20.37 -14.40
C SER A 450 -34.50 -20.51 -12.99
N TRP A 451 -35.29 -19.54 -12.57
CA TRP A 451 -36.06 -19.64 -11.34
C TRP A 451 -36.98 -20.87 -11.38
N ALA A 452 -37.05 -21.60 -10.27
CA ALA A 452 -37.94 -22.75 -10.10
C ALA A 452 -38.97 -22.47 -9.01
N SER A 453 -40.19 -22.99 -9.17
CA SER A 453 -41.23 -22.96 -8.14
C SER A 453 -41.39 -24.32 -7.47
N GLY A 454 -41.86 -24.31 -6.22
CA GLY A 454 -42.11 -25.51 -5.42
C GLY A 454 -40.89 -26.06 -4.69
N LEU A 455 -40.95 -27.34 -4.31
CA LEU A 455 -40.00 -27.99 -3.41
C LEU A 455 -38.97 -28.87 -4.16
N THR A 456 -38.70 -28.57 -5.42
CA THR A 456 -37.64 -29.24 -6.19
C THR A 456 -36.95 -28.26 -7.12
N HIS A 457 -35.61 -28.29 -7.17
CA HIS A 457 -34.83 -27.55 -8.14
C HIS A 457 -33.60 -28.36 -8.52
N SER A 458 -33.48 -28.75 -9.78
CA SER A 458 -32.31 -29.48 -10.29
C SER A 458 -31.02 -28.72 -10.02
N LYS A 459 -30.05 -29.39 -9.39
CA LYS A 459 -28.70 -28.85 -9.14
C LYS A 459 -28.06 -28.36 -10.46
N GLN A 460 -27.57 -27.12 -10.47
CA GLN A 460 -26.89 -26.50 -11.62
C GLN A 460 -25.39 -26.75 -11.57
N THR A 461 -24.70 -26.78 -12.71
CA THR A 461 -23.24 -26.96 -12.78
C THR A 461 -22.55 -25.61 -13.04
N ALA A 462 -21.73 -25.15 -12.09
CA ALA A 462 -20.86 -23.98 -12.17
C ALA A 462 -19.91 -23.98 -10.96
N ASN A 463 -18.98 -23.02 -10.91
CA ASN A 463 -18.16 -22.74 -9.72
C ASN A 463 -18.82 -21.67 -8.83
N ASP A 464 -18.43 -21.66 -7.56
CA ASP A 464 -18.84 -20.66 -6.56
C ASP A 464 -20.35 -20.44 -6.51
N ARG A 465 -21.10 -21.56 -6.44
CA ARG A 465 -22.54 -21.50 -6.50
C ARG A 465 -23.13 -21.08 -5.18
N VAL A 466 -24.25 -20.39 -5.28
CA VAL A 466 -25.19 -20.18 -4.19
C VAL A 466 -26.58 -20.56 -4.65
N LEU A 467 -27.33 -21.24 -3.79
CA LEU A 467 -28.74 -21.53 -3.96
C LEU A 467 -29.55 -20.67 -3.00
N VAL A 468 -30.37 -19.78 -3.54
CA VAL A 468 -31.31 -18.98 -2.76
C VAL A 468 -32.69 -19.62 -2.82
N PHE A 469 -33.35 -19.71 -1.68
CA PHE A 469 -34.70 -20.24 -1.52
C PHE A 469 -35.61 -19.20 -0.85
N PHE A 470 -36.76 -18.95 -1.45
CA PHE A 470 -37.80 -18.11 -0.87
C PHE A 470 -39.07 -18.91 -0.61
N SER A 471 -39.76 -18.51 0.46
CA SER A 471 -41.10 -19.03 0.79
C SER A 471 -42.09 -17.89 0.85
N PHE A 472 -43.30 -18.12 0.35
CA PHE A 472 -44.42 -17.18 0.40
C PHE A 472 -45.55 -17.84 1.16
N ALA A 473 -46.14 -17.17 2.14
CA ALA A 473 -47.25 -17.74 2.87
C ALA A 473 -48.30 -16.69 3.25
N GLU A 474 -49.54 -17.18 3.33
CA GLU A 474 -50.67 -16.50 3.93
C GLU A 474 -51.27 -17.40 5.01
N ASN A 475 -51.60 -16.82 6.15
CA ASN A 475 -52.28 -17.53 7.23
C ASN A 475 -53.18 -16.61 8.06
N ASN A 476 -53.95 -17.22 8.96
CA ASN A 476 -54.81 -16.58 9.97
C ASN A 476 -54.23 -16.72 11.40
N SER A 477 -52.96 -17.07 11.51
CA SER A 477 -52.18 -17.03 12.75
C SER A 477 -50.73 -16.70 12.44
N ASP A 478 -49.97 -16.35 13.46
CA ASP A 478 -48.54 -16.13 13.36
C ASP A 478 -47.82 -17.38 12.81
N ILE A 479 -46.88 -17.16 11.90
CA ILE A 479 -46.14 -18.20 11.16
C ILE A 479 -44.69 -17.77 11.01
N SER A 480 -43.79 -18.75 11.15
CA SER A 480 -42.39 -18.58 10.77
C SER A 480 -41.87 -19.90 10.22
N LEU A 481 -41.07 -19.81 9.17
CA LEU A 481 -40.34 -20.95 8.64
C LEU A 481 -39.07 -21.13 9.47
N ASN A 482 -39.00 -22.23 10.22
CA ASN A 482 -37.92 -22.50 11.18
C ASN A 482 -36.67 -23.03 10.48
N SER A 483 -36.84 -23.94 9.52
CA SER A 483 -35.72 -24.53 8.78
C SER A 483 -36.11 -24.96 7.38
N VAL A 484 -35.12 -24.89 6.49
CA VAL A 484 -35.16 -25.43 5.13
C VAL A 484 -33.94 -26.33 4.93
N THR A 485 -34.12 -27.48 4.30
CA THR A 485 -33.01 -28.31 3.81
C THR A 485 -33.11 -28.51 2.31
N TYR A 486 -31.99 -28.64 1.61
CA TYR A 486 -31.91 -29.04 0.20
C TYR A 486 -31.03 -30.28 0.05
N GLY A 487 -31.57 -31.38 -0.47
CA GLY A 487 -30.85 -32.66 -0.57
C GLY A 487 -30.19 -33.09 0.75
N ASN A 488 -30.92 -32.94 1.86
CA ASN A 488 -30.50 -33.18 3.25
C ASN A 488 -29.45 -32.20 3.83
N GLN A 489 -29.06 -31.14 3.12
CA GLN A 489 -28.17 -30.10 3.65
C GLN A 489 -28.96 -28.93 4.21
N GLN A 490 -28.57 -28.46 5.40
CA GLN A 490 -29.26 -27.39 6.11
C GLN A 490 -28.98 -26.04 5.44
N MET A 491 -30.03 -25.32 5.04
CA MET A 491 -29.89 -23.95 4.53
C MET A 491 -29.84 -22.95 5.69
N THR A 492 -29.10 -21.87 5.48
CA THR A 492 -28.99 -20.75 6.42
C THR A 492 -30.10 -19.74 6.16
N LYS A 493 -30.85 -19.34 7.20
CA LYS A 493 -31.87 -18.29 7.08
C LYS A 493 -31.18 -16.92 7.02
N ILE A 494 -31.46 -16.13 5.99
CA ILE A 494 -30.96 -14.74 5.88
C ILE A 494 -31.90 -13.84 6.68
N THR A 495 -33.17 -13.80 6.27
CA THR A 495 -34.18 -12.91 6.86
C THR A 495 -35.60 -13.39 6.53
N ASP A 496 -36.58 -12.93 7.30
CA ASP A 496 -38.00 -13.08 7.02
C ASP A 496 -38.76 -11.78 7.30
N GLN A 497 -39.92 -11.63 6.67
CA GLN A 497 -40.79 -10.49 6.88
C GLN A 497 -42.24 -10.90 6.91
N VAL A 498 -42.94 -10.37 7.91
CA VAL A 498 -44.36 -10.61 8.14
C VAL A 498 -45.11 -9.30 8.28
N TYR A 499 -46.26 -9.19 7.61
CA TYR A 499 -47.16 -8.04 7.77
C TYR A 499 -48.60 -8.50 7.99
N THR A 500 -49.28 -7.88 8.96
CA THR A 500 -50.61 -8.28 9.41
C THR A 500 -51.64 -7.18 9.19
N SER A 501 -52.82 -7.56 8.69
CA SER A 501 -54.00 -6.71 8.56
C SER A 501 -55.25 -7.57 8.65
N LEU A 502 -56.29 -7.08 9.36
CA LEU A 502 -57.60 -7.76 9.50
C LEU A 502 -57.53 -9.23 9.98
N SER A 503 -56.55 -9.58 10.84
CA SER A 503 -56.30 -10.95 11.33
C SER A 503 -55.86 -11.93 10.24
N THR A 504 -55.14 -11.45 9.23
CA THR A 504 -54.51 -12.25 8.16
C THR A 504 -53.06 -11.78 7.97
N TRP A 505 -52.14 -12.71 7.73
CA TRP A 505 -50.71 -12.48 7.67
C TRP A 505 -50.20 -12.72 6.26
N ALA A 506 -49.33 -11.86 5.74
CA ALA A 506 -48.51 -12.13 4.55
C ALA A 506 -47.07 -12.30 5.01
N TYR A 507 -46.41 -13.33 4.50
CA TYR A 507 -45.08 -13.75 4.94
C TYR A 507 -44.20 -14.04 3.73
N VAL A 508 -42.94 -13.59 3.81
CA VAL A 508 -41.87 -13.96 2.89
C VAL A 508 -40.60 -14.24 3.68
N SER A 509 -39.79 -15.22 3.27
CA SER A 509 -38.47 -15.45 3.89
C SER A 509 -37.44 -15.92 2.89
N ALA A 510 -36.17 -15.68 3.19
CA ALA A 510 -35.01 -15.97 2.36
C ALA A 510 -34.05 -16.91 3.09
N PHE A 511 -33.62 -17.95 2.39
CA PHE A 511 -32.61 -18.92 2.83
C PHE A 511 -31.54 -19.08 1.76
N ILE A 512 -30.32 -19.43 2.19
CA ILE A 512 -29.16 -19.62 1.32
C ILE A 512 -28.43 -20.93 1.61
N LEU A 513 -27.86 -21.53 0.57
CA LEU A 513 -26.94 -22.67 0.64
C LEU A 513 -25.69 -22.37 -0.21
N LYS A 514 -24.51 -22.62 0.36
CA LYS A 514 -23.20 -22.35 -0.26
C LYS A 514 -22.70 -23.55 -1.09
N GLU A 515 -21.64 -23.36 -1.87
CA GLU A 515 -21.08 -24.34 -2.81
C GLU A 515 -20.81 -25.71 -2.18
N SER A 516 -20.16 -25.75 -1.01
CA SER A 516 -19.82 -27.00 -0.32
C SER A 516 -21.04 -27.87 -0.02
N ASP A 517 -22.13 -27.22 0.39
CA ASP A 517 -23.35 -27.91 0.78
C ASP A 517 -24.22 -28.21 -0.45
N ILE A 518 -24.21 -27.35 -1.47
CA ILE A 518 -24.81 -27.68 -2.77
C ILE A 518 -24.14 -28.94 -3.34
N ALA A 519 -22.81 -29.04 -3.28
CA ALA A 519 -22.08 -30.22 -3.70
C ALA A 519 -22.47 -31.46 -2.89
N ALA A 520 -22.55 -31.33 -1.56
CA ALA A 520 -22.90 -32.41 -0.63
C ALA A 520 -24.39 -32.81 -0.65
N ALA A 521 -25.27 -32.05 -1.30
CA ALA A 521 -26.70 -32.37 -1.41
C ALA A 521 -26.94 -33.69 -2.17
N THR A 522 -27.68 -34.61 -1.55
CA THR A 522 -27.89 -35.98 -2.06
C THR A 522 -28.94 -36.07 -3.17
N ASP A 523 -29.82 -35.08 -3.26
CA ASP A 523 -30.87 -34.97 -4.28
C ASP A 523 -31.26 -33.49 -4.50
N ASN A 524 -32.31 -33.26 -5.28
CA ASN A 524 -32.77 -31.94 -5.73
C ASN A 524 -34.00 -31.43 -4.96
N SER A 525 -34.35 -32.02 -3.81
CA SER A 525 -35.58 -31.74 -3.07
C SER A 525 -35.37 -30.80 -1.90
N PHE A 526 -36.36 -29.95 -1.64
CA PHE A 526 -36.43 -29.12 -0.45
C PHE A 526 -37.35 -29.74 0.60
N SER A 527 -37.02 -29.56 1.88
CA SER A 527 -37.90 -29.87 3.01
C SER A 527 -38.01 -28.66 3.92
N THR A 528 -39.23 -28.36 4.39
CA THR A 528 -39.53 -27.16 5.18
C THR A 528 -40.18 -27.53 6.51
N THR A 529 -39.75 -26.85 7.58
CA THR A 529 -40.34 -27.03 8.93
C THR A 529 -40.90 -25.70 9.42
N TRP A 530 -42.22 -25.60 9.54
CA TRP A 530 -42.90 -24.40 10.00
C TRP A 530 -43.22 -24.45 11.49
N SER A 531 -43.28 -23.28 12.15
CA SER A 531 -43.74 -23.15 13.54
C SER A 531 -45.21 -23.56 13.70
N SER A 532 -46.03 -23.22 12.69
CA SER A 532 -47.37 -23.74 12.47
C SER A 532 -47.61 -23.83 10.96
N ASN A 533 -48.30 -24.87 10.49
CA ASN A 533 -48.50 -25.08 9.05
C ASN A 533 -49.34 -23.94 8.47
N PRO A 534 -48.80 -23.14 7.52
CA PRO A 534 -49.56 -22.08 6.88
C PRO A 534 -50.72 -22.67 6.06
N GLN A 535 -51.87 -22.00 6.08
CA GLN A 535 -53.03 -22.39 5.29
C GLN A 535 -52.73 -22.34 3.79
N TYR A 536 -51.94 -21.36 3.36
CA TYR A 536 -51.55 -21.16 1.98
C TYR A 536 -50.06 -20.89 1.90
N VAL A 537 -49.32 -21.71 1.15
CA VAL A 537 -47.87 -21.59 1.03
C VAL A 537 -47.40 -22.02 -0.35
N ASN A 538 -46.38 -21.33 -0.86
CA ASN A 538 -45.66 -21.74 -2.04
C ASN A 538 -44.19 -21.28 -1.92
N TYR A 539 -43.35 -21.73 -2.85
CA TYR A 539 -41.90 -21.56 -2.75
C TYR A 539 -41.30 -21.23 -4.11
N CYS A 540 -40.15 -20.57 -4.11
CA CYS A 540 -39.29 -20.51 -5.28
C CYS A 540 -37.81 -20.60 -4.89
N SER A 541 -36.96 -20.88 -5.87
CA SER A 541 -35.51 -20.89 -5.70
C SER A 541 -34.77 -20.56 -6.99
N ALA A 542 -33.54 -20.09 -6.85
CA ALA A 542 -32.64 -19.79 -7.95
C ALA A 542 -31.20 -20.12 -7.56
N PHE A 543 -30.43 -20.62 -8.54
CA PHE A 543 -28.99 -20.79 -8.41
C PHE A 543 -28.27 -19.58 -8.99
N PHE A 544 -27.16 -19.20 -8.38
CA PHE A 544 -26.25 -18.17 -8.86
C PHE A 544 -24.81 -18.72 -8.87
N SER A 545 -23.95 -18.21 -9.75
CA SER A 545 -22.50 -18.49 -9.82
C SER A 545 -21.69 -17.23 -9.56
N GLY A 546 -20.41 -17.39 -9.26
CA GLY A 546 -19.48 -16.27 -9.05
C GLY A 546 -19.73 -15.54 -7.74
N VAL A 547 -20.32 -16.23 -6.75
CA VAL A 547 -20.68 -15.64 -5.46
C VAL A 547 -19.57 -15.90 -4.44
N HIS A 548 -19.18 -14.88 -3.69
CA HIS A 548 -18.12 -14.94 -2.69
C HIS A 548 -18.44 -15.95 -1.59
N GLN A 549 -17.70 -17.06 -1.50
CA GLN A 549 -18.13 -18.21 -0.68
C GLN A 549 -17.93 -18.01 0.84
N THR A 550 -16.96 -17.22 1.27
CA THR A 550 -16.75 -16.91 2.70
C THR A 550 -17.79 -15.91 3.19
N ASP A 551 -18.10 -14.89 2.38
CA ASP A 551 -19.10 -13.86 2.65
C ASP A 551 -20.09 -13.63 1.47
N PRO A 552 -21.10 -14.51 1.29
CA PRO A 552 -21.94 -14.51 0.09
C PRO A 552 -23.13 -13.56 0.12
N VAL A 553 -23.45 -12.95 1.27
CA VAL A 553 -24.64 -12.10 1.43
C VAL A 553 -24.21 -10.76 2.00
N GLY A 554 -24.37 -9.70 1.20
CA GLY A 554 -24.12 -8.33 1.62
C GLY A 554 -25.31 -7.73 2.36
N GLU A 555 -25.63 -6.46 2.06
CA GLU A 555 -26.78 -5.80 2.69
C GLU A 555 -28.11 -6.46 2.31
N PHE A 556 -29.05 -6.44 3.26
CA PHE A 556 -30.43 -6.83 3.03
C PHE A 556 -31.37 -5.96 3.84
N SER A 557 -32.57 -5.74 3.30
CA SER A 557 -33.63 -4.97 3.95
C SER A 557 -34.98 -5.57 3.60
N SER A 558 -36.00 -5.26 4.40
CA SER A 558 -37.35 -5.76 4.20
C SER A 558 -38.39 -4.71 4.58
N ASN A 559 -39.59 -4.84 4.03
CA ASN A 559 -40.69 -3.92 4.31
C ASN A 559 -42.04 -4.62 4.23
N GLY A 560 -43.07 -4.04 4.85
CA GLY A 560 -44.44 -4.53 4.83
C GLY A 560 -45.45 -3.39 4.88
N SER A 561 -46.53 -3.49 4.09
CA SER A 561 -47.46 -2.38 3.90
C SER A 561 -48.78 -2.84 3.25
N THR A 562 -49.79 -1.96 3.23
CA THR A 562 -51.03 -2.16 2.46
C THR A 562 -51.06 -1.35 1.16
N GLN A 563 -49.94 -0.71 0.78
CA GLN A 563 -49.84 0.10 -0.43
C GLN A 563 -49.63 -0.77 -1.69
N PRO A 564 -50.10 -0.32 -2.87
CA PRO A 564 -49.85 -0.99 -4.13
C PRO A 564 -48.36 -1.17 -4.45
N THR A 565 -47.56 -0.12 -4.21
CA THR A 565 -46.11 -0.11 -4.40
C THR A 565 -45.41 -0.13 -3.06
N ILE A 566 -44.42 -1.02 -2.92
CA ILE A 566 -43.56 -1.11 -1.74
C ILE A 566 -42.10 -1.22 -2.18
N SER A 567 -41.19 -0.71 -1.34
CA SER A 567 -39.75 -0.78 -1.55
C SER A 567 -39.05 -1.10 -0.24
N THR A 568 -37.87 -1.70 -0.30
CA THR A 568 -36.96 -1.78 0.85
C THR A 568 -36.24 -0.45 1.07
N ASP A 569 -35.41 -0.36 2.12
CA ASP A 569 -34.36 0.65 2.16
C ASP A 569 -33.34 0.41 1.04
N ALA A 570 -32.57 1.44 0.69
CA ALA A 570 -31.49 1.33 -0.27
C ALA A 570 -30.40 0.39 0.26
N LEU A 571 -29.91 -0.49 -0.60
CA LEU A 571 -28.86 -1.46 -0.31
C LEU A 571 -27.57 -1.00 -0.98
N ASN A 572 -26.47 -1.00 -0.22
CA ASN A 572 -25.15 -0.74 -0.76
C ASN A 572 -24.64 -1.95 -1.55
N THR A 573 -24.06 -1.67 -2.73
CA THR A 573 -23.58 -2.68 -3.66
C THR A 573 -22.24 -2.27 -4.26
N ASN A 574 -21.44 -3.25 -4.64
CA ASN A 574 -20.26 -3.09 -5.47
C ASN A 574 -20.59 -3.44 -6.92
N SER A 575 -19.70 -3.07 -7.84
CA SER A 575 -19.84 -3.49 -9.24
C SER A 575 -19.64 -5.00 -9.33
N GLY A 576 -20.56 -5.70 -10.00
CA GLY A 576 -20.51 -7.16 -10.15
C GLY A 576 -21.37 -7.95 -9.17
N ASP A 577 -21.86 -7.33 -8.09
CA ASP A 577 -22.83 -7.97 -7.19
C ASP A 577 -24.17 -8.27 -7.89
N MET A 578 -25.00 -9.10 -7.25
CA MET A 578 -26.38 -9.34 -7.66
C MET A 578 -27.36 -8.95 -6.56
N VAL A 579 -28.30 -8.06 -6.89
CA VAL A 579 -29.41 -7.72 -5.99
C VAL A 579 -30.62 -8.59 -6.30
N ILE A 580 -31.19 -9.23 -5.29
CA ILE A 580 -32.36 -10.10 -5.41
C ILE A 580 -33.52 -9.50 -4.61
N LEU A 581 -34.72 -9.55 -5.19
CA LEU A 581 -35.95 -9.17 -4.49
C LEU A 581 -36.95 -10.32 -4.46
N SER A 582 -37.75 -10.37 -3.40
CA SER A 582 -38.85 -11.32 -3.26
C SER A 582 -39.99 -10.71 -2.46
N ALA A 583 -41.23 -10.86 -2.93
CA ALA A 583 -42.41 -10.24 -2.31
C ALA A 583 -43.62 -11.18 -2.28
N ALA A 584 -44.49 -11.00 -1.28
CA ALA A 584 -45.75 -11.72 -1.14
C ALA A 584 -46.92 -10.76 -0.91
N CYS A 585 -48.07 -11.02 -1.54
CA CYS A 585 -49.31 -10.26 -1.41
C CYS A 585 -50.41 -11.19 -0.91
N GLY A 586 -51.21 -10.73 0.06
CA GLY A 586 -52.34 -11.48 0.59
C GLY A 586 -53.58 -11.50 -0.30
N ASN A 587 -53.45 -11.23 -1.60
CA ASN A 587 -54.54 -11.26 -2.57
C ASN A 587 -54.00 -11.65 -3.95
N THR A 588 -54.85 -12.20 -4.81
CA THR A 588 -54.48 -12.52 -6.19
C THR A 588 -54.49 -11.27 -7.08
N GLY A 589 -53.50 -11.13 -7.96
CA GLY A 589 -53.31 -10.02 -8.88
C GLY A 589 -52.12 -10.23 -9.82
N THR A 590 -51.34 -9.17 -10.02
CA THR A 590 -50.19 -9.18 -10.93
C THR A 590 -49.10 -8.29 -10.36
N TYR A 591 -47.88 -8.81 -10.33
CA TYR A 591 -46.70 -8.08 -9.94
C TYR A 591 -45.97 -7.44 -11.12
N PHE A 592 -45.55 -6.21 -10.89
CA PHE A 592 -44.54 -5.48 -11.63
C PHE A 592 -43.33 -5.27 -10.71
N VAL A 593 -42.14 -5.60 -11.20
CA VAL A 593 -40.88 -5.27 -10.55
C VAL A 593 -40.42 -3.91 -11.08
N ASN A 594 -39.91 -3.07 -10.19
CA ASN A 594 -39.54 -1.67 -10.50
C ASN A 594 -38.01 -1.51 -10.51
N ASN A 595 -37.52 -0.30 -10.81
CA ASN A 595 -36.11 0.09 -10.72
C ASN A 595 -35.14 -0.80 -11.54
N ASP A 596 -35.59 -1.18 -12.74
CA ASP A 596 -34.84 -1.99 -13.71
C ASP A 596 -34.51 -3.42 -13.26
N PHE A 597 -35.18 -3.91 -12.22
CA PHE A 597 -35.11 -5.33 -11.86
C PHE A 597 -35.73 -6.21 -12.94
N THR A 598 -35.11 -7.36 -13.18
CA THR A 598 -35.67 -8.40 -14.04
C THR A 598 -36.57 -9.31 -13.22
N LYS A 599 -37.84 -9.45 -13.64
CA LYS A 599 -38.78 -10.38 -13.00
C LYS A 599 -38.35 -11.82 -13.32
N GLY A 600 -38.05 -12.60 -12.28
CA GLY A 600 -37.63 -13.98 -12.40
C GLY A 600 -38.80 -14.95 -12.47
N ILE A 601 -39.70 -14.90 -11.49
CA ILE A 601 -40.84 -15.81 -11.39
C ILE A 601 -42.02 -15.18 -10.64
N ASP A 602 -43.23 -15.48 -11.09
CA ASP A 602 -44.48 -15.27 -10.34
C ASP A 602 -44.94 -16.62 -9.77
N VAL A 603 -45.37 -16.61 -8.52
CA VAL A 603 -45.78 -17.80 -7.77
C VAL A 603 -47.20 -17.60 -7.29
N SER A 604 -48.16 -18.26 -7.96
CA SER A 604 -49.56 -18.17 -7.56
C SER A 604 -49.86 -19.00 -6.32
N ILE A 605 -50.68 -18.43 -5.43
CA ILE A 605 -51.23 -19.06 -4.24
C ILE A 605 -52.75 -18.89 -4.30
N THR A 606 -53.55 -19.83 -3.79
CA THR A 606 -55.01 -19.85 -4.00
C THR A 606 -55.73 -18.52 -3.64
N SER A 607 -55.21 -17.75 -2.70
CA SER A 607 -55.72 -16.44 -2.27
C SER A 607 -54.63 -15.35 -2.14
N ALA A 608 -53.43 -15.62 -2.63
CA ALA A 608 -52.25 -14.77 -2.45
C ALA A 608 -51.32 -14.91 -3.66
N ASP A 609 -50.34 -14.05 -3.81
CA ASP A 609 -49.32 -14.17 -4.86
C ASP A 609 -47.93 -13.88 -4.31
N GLY A 610 -46.93 -14.53 -4.91
CA GLY A 610 -45.52 -14.26 -4.70
C GLY A 610 -44.83 -13.84 -5.99
N VAL A 611 -43.75 -13.06 -5.88
CA VAL A 611 -42.86 -12.74 -6.99
C VAL A 611 -41.41 -12.77 -6.52
N SER A 612 -40.49 -13.11 -7.41
CA SER A 612 -39.06 -12.87 -7.20
C SER A 612 -38.38 -12.37 -8.46
N GLY A 613 -37.34 -11.57 -8.28
CA GLY A 613 -36.59 -10.92 -9.35
C GLY A 613 -35.17 -10.61 -8.92
N HIS A 614 -34.37 -10.15 -9.87
CA HIS A 614 -32.94 -9.90 -9.68
C HIS A 614 -32.44 -8.78 -10.58
N LYS A 615 -31.31 -8.17 -10.23
CA LYS A 615 -30.62 -7.11 -10.97
C LYS A 615 -29.12 -7.20 -10.72
N SER A 616 -28.32 -7.20 -11.78
CA SER A 616 -26.86 -7.05 -11.66
C SER A 616 -26.51 -5.63 -11.23
N ALA A 617 -25.66 -5.49 -10.21
CA ALA A 617 -25.23 -4.20 -9.69
C ALA A 617 -24.04 -3.64 -10.49
N GLN A 618 -23.96 -2.32 -10.56
CA GLN A 618 -22.86 -1.56 -11.17
C GLN A 618 -22.09 -0.73 -10.12
N GLY A 619 -22.28 -1.04 -8.83
CA GLY A 619 -21.82 -0.24 -7.71
C GLY A 619 -22.82 0.84 -7.26
N GLY A 620 -22.74 1.22 -5.98
CA GLY A 620 -23.59 2.25 -5.38
C GLY A 620 -24.86 1.70 -4.72
N LEU A 621 -25.90 2.54 -4.62
CA LEU A 621 -27.13 2.23 -3.90
C LEU A 621 -28.24 1.69 -4.81
N GLU A 622 -28.81 0.55 -4.45
CA GLU A 622 -29.91 -0.11 -5.18
C GLU A 622 -31.17 -0.24 -4.32
N VAL A 623 -32.35 -0.01 -4.91
CA VAL A 623 -33.63 -0.01 -4.17
C VAL A 623 -34.59 -1.07 -4.74
N PRO A 624 -34.64 -2.27 -4.15
CA PRO A 624 -35.66 -3.28 -4.44
C PRO A 624 -37.08 -2.74 -4.29
N SER A 625 -37.89 -2.87 -5.34
CA SER A 625 -39.26 -2.34 -5.34
C SER A 625 -40.21 -3.14 -6.23
N VAL A 626 -41.46 -3.32 -5.78
CA VAL A 626 -42.52 -3.99 -6.53
C VAL A 626 -43.84 -3.23 -6.45
N THR A 627 -44.67 -3.40 -7.47
CA THR A 627 -46.05 -2.92 -7.51
C THR A 627 -47.01 -4.06 -7.81
N HIS A 628 -48.10 -4.18 -7.04
CA HIS A 628 -49.12 -5.20 -7.23
C HIS A 628 -50.49 -4.59 -7.56
N SER A 629 -51.22 -5.21 -8.49
CA SER A 629 -52.46 -4.66 -9.05
C SER A 629 -53.67 -4.71 -8.11
N ASN A 630 -53.62 -5.55 -7.06
CA ASN A 630 -54.74 -5.76 -6.16
C ASN A 630 -54.22 -6.11 -4.75
N VAL A 631 -54.09 -5.10 -3.88
CA VAL A 631 -53.41 -5.25 -2.59
C VAL A 631 -54.38 -5.13 -1.43
N ASN A 632 -54.31 -6.11 -0.53
CA ASN A 632 -54.81 -5.97 0.84
C ASN A 632 -53.66 -5.81 1.86
N ARG A 633 -52.53 -6.47 1.61
CA ARG A 633 -51.26 -6.39 2.35
C ARG A 633 -50.14 -7.01 1.51
N GLN A 634 -48.94 -6.48 1.63
CA GLN A 634 -47.74 -6.97 0.96
C GLN A 634 -46.53 -6.93 1.89
N VAL A 635 -45.57 -7.81 1.61
CA VAL A 635 -44.23 -7.83 2.18
C VAL A 635 -43.19 -7.95 1.08
N ILE A 636 -42.01 -7.38 1.28
CA ILE A 636 -40.86 -7.47 0.38
C ILE A 636 -39.58 -7.70 1.18
N ILE A 637 -38.67 -8.50 0.63
CA ILE A 637 -37.26 -8.62 1.02
C ILE A 637 -36.40 -8.24 -0.18
N GLY A 638 -35.32 -7.52 0.07
CA GLY A 638 -34.22 -7.28 -0.86
C GLY A 638 -32.91 -7.75 -0.21
N LEU A 639 -32.03 -8.39 -0.97
CA LEU A 639 -30.72 -8.83 -0.50
C LEU A 639 -29.66 -8.73 -1.61
N VAL A 640 -28.42 -8.49 -1.23
CA VAL A 640 -27.25 -8.49 -2.11
C VAL A 640 -26.51 -9.82 -2.00
N LEU A 641 -26.14 -10.40 -3.14
CA LEU A 641 -25.14 -11.46 -3.22
C LEU A 641 -23.81 -10.84 -3.66
N ASN A 642 -22.79 -10.98 -2.82
CA ASN A 642 -21.47 -10.40 -3.05
C ASN A 642 -20.75 -11.18 -4.15
N PHE A 643 -20.18 -10.46 -5.12
CA PHE A 643 -19.29 -11.04 -6.12
C PHE A 643 -18.01 -11.57 -5.49
N ALA A 644 -17.57 -12.75 -5.95
CA ALA A 644 -16.25 -13.28 -5.62
C ALA A 644 -15.20 -12.49 -6.40
N GLU A 645 -14.71 -11.38 -5.85
CA GLU A 645 -13.43 -10.84 -6.30
C GLU A 645 -12.39 -11.96 -6.15
N ASN A 646 -11.57 -12.18 -7.18
CA ASN A 646 -10.39 -13.02 -7.06
C ASN A 646 -9.40 -12.29 -6.15
N ASP A 647 -9.71 -12.21 -4.86
CA ASP A 647 -8.70 -11.99 -3.84
C ASP A 647 -8.06 -13.35 -3.56
N GLY A 648 -7.11 -13.68 -4.41
CA GLY A 648 -6.26 -14.86 -4.32
C GLY A 648 -5.22 -14.78 -3.20
N SER A 649 -5.47 -14.05 -2.11
CA SER A 649 -4.50 -13.88 -1.01
C SER A 649 -5.29 -13.60 0.29
N LEU A 650 -5.11 -14.22 1.46
CA LEU A 650 -3.95 -14.77 2.18
C LEU A 650 -4.44 -15.65 3.39
N PRO A 651 -3.56 -16.26 4.23
CA PRO A 651 -2.10 -16.29 4.12
C PRO A 651 -1.45 -17.68 4.29
N VAL A 652 -0.20 -17.75 3.84
CA VAL A 652 0.87 -18.50 4.54
C VAL A 652 0.66 -18.38 6.05
N GLN A 653 0.45 -19.48 6.76
CA GLN A 653 0.24 -19.40 8.20
C GLN A 653 1.59 -19.25 8.92
N LEU A 654 2.03 -18.02 9.13
CA LEU A 654 3.17 -17.72 10.00
C LEU A 654 2.84 -18.18 11.42
N SER A 655 3.49 -19.25 11.86
CA SER A 655 3.27 -19.84 13.19
C SER A 655 4.19 -19.28 14.26
N SER A 656 5.35 -18.74 13.86
CA SER A 656 6.27 -18.05 14.76
C SER A 656 7.19 -17.13 13.98
N PHE A 657 7.55 -16.01 14.61
CA PHE A 657 8.66 -15.15 14.23
C PHE A 657 9.34 -14.70 15.51
N GLU A 658 10.65 -14.90 15.63
CA GLU A 658 11.44 -14.59 16.81
C GLU A 658 12.73 -13.89 16.40
N ALA A 659 13.13 -12.85 17.13
CA ALA A 659 14.43 -12.19 16.96
C ALA A 659 15.15 -12.14 18.31
N TYR A 660 16.42 -12.52 18.35
CA TYR A 660 17.21 -12.49 19.58
C TYR A 660 18.70 -12.27 19.32
N HIS A 661 19.37 -11.59 20.24
CA HIS A 661 20.81 -11.38 20.19
C HIS A 661 21.58 -12.66 20.53
N LYS A 662 22.58 -12.99 19.72
CA LYS A 662 23.52 -14.08 19.95
C LYS A 662 24.91 -13.69 19.44
N ASP A 663 25.89 -13.75 20.33
CA ASP A 663 27.28 -13.38 20.05
C ASP A 663 27.41 -11.91 19.58
N ASN A 664 27.74 -11.65 18.31
CA ASN A 664 27.79 -10.30 17.71
C ASN A 664 26.67 -10.10 16.66
N ASN A 665 25.63 -10.95 16.66
CA ASN A 665 24.58 -10.93 15.66
C ASN A 665 23.19 -10.88 16.31
N VAL A 666 22.19 -10.41 15.57
CA VAL A 666 20.78 -10.68 15.86
C VAL A 666 20.31 -11.81 14.96
N ILE A 667 19.78 -12.87 15.57
CA ILE A 667 19.27 -14.04 14.88
C ILE A 667 17.75 -13.92 14.78
N LEU A 668 17.24 -14.00 13.55
CA LEU A 668 15.83 -14.04 13.24
C LEU A 668 15.48 -15.46 12.82
N ASN A 669 14.44 -16.04 13.44
CA ASN A 669 13.91 -17.35 13.10
C ASN A 669 12.40 -17.26 12.90
N TRP A 670 11.89 -17.90 11.86
CA TRP A 670 10.45 -18.01 11.67
C TRP A 670 10.04 -19.35 11.09
N THR A 671 8.77 -19.67 11.30
CA THR A 671 8.18 -20.92 10.82
C THR A 671 6.83 -20.65 10.18
N THR A 672 6.65 -21.09 8.95
CA THR A 672 5.35 -21.18 8.27
C THR A 672 4.74 -22.55 8.56
N GLN A 673 3.42 -22.69 8.68
CA GLN A 673 2.75 -24.01 8.71
C GLN A 673 2.41 -24.52 7.32
N SER A 674 2.05 -23.58 6.45
CA SER A 674 1.76 -23.76 5.03
C SER A 674 2.18 -22.49 4.30
N GLU A 675 2.53 -22.64 3.03
CA GLU A 675 2.84 -21.56 2.11
C GLU A 675 1.99 -21.76 0.87
N ILE A 676 1.33 -20.70 0.41
CA ILE A 676 0.60 -20.67 -0.86
C ILE A 676 1.15 -19.46 -1.59
N GLU A 677 1.67 -19.70 -2.79
CA GLU A 677 2.24 -18.68 -3.68
C GLU A 677 3.26 -17.77 -3.01
N ASN A 678 3.99 -18.25 -2.00
CA ASN A 678 4.93 -17.44 -1.23
C ASN A 678 6.24 -17.20 -2.01
N LEU A 679 6.44 -15.98 -2.52
CA LEU A 679 7.69 -15.56 -3.15
C LEU A 679 8.82 -15.55 -2.11
N GLY A 680 8.54 -15.06 -0.91
CA GLY A 680 9.48 -15.10 0.21
C GLY A 680 9.28 -14.00 1.23
N PHE A 681 10.32 -13.75 2.00
CA PHE A 681 10.30 -12.86 3.15
C PHE A 681 11.35 -11.78 2.99
N GLU A 682 10.89 -10.56 2.82
CA GLU A 682 11.73 -9.40 2.99
C GLU A 682 11.91 -9.12 4.48
N ILE A 683 13.17 -9.15 4.93
CA ILE A 683 13.54 -8.91 6.31
C ILE A 683 13.80 -7.44 6.45
N GLN A 684 13.01 -6.80 7.30
CA GLN A 684 13.11 -5.37 7.55
C GLN A 684 13.57 -5.09 8.98
N ARG A 685 14.40 -4.05 9.13
CA ARG A 685 14.98 -3.60 10.39
C ARG A 685 14.85 -2.09 10.55
N LYS A 686 14.59 -1.64 11.77
CA LYS A 686 14.65 -0.23 12.17
C LYS A 686 15.49 -0.04 13.44
N GLU A 687 16.29 1.02 13.50
CA GLU A 687 16.99 1.42 14.72
C GLU A 687 16.06 2.22 15.65
N ILE A 688 16.06 1.89 16.94
CA ILE A 688 15.30 2.58 17.99
C ILE A 688 16.30 3.32 18.89
N HIS A 689 16.36 4.64 18.74
CA HIS A 689 17.21 5.50 19.56
C HIS A 689 16.50 5.96 20.84
N TYR A 690 17.09 5.65 22.00
CA TYR A 690 16.60 6.18 23.27
C TYR A 690 16.99 7.66 23.42
N ASN A 691 16.01 8.55 23.26
CA ASN A 691 16.06 10.02 23.41
C ASN A 691 16.59 10.83 22.20
N ILE A 692 16.52 10.28 21.00
CA ILE A 692 16.65 11.02 19.73
C ILE A 692 15.51 10.52 18.85
N GLU A 693 14.50 11.35 18.60
CA GLU A 693 13.59 11.16 17.47
C GLU A 693 14.45 11.31 16.21
N ASN A 694 14.33 10.38 15.24
CA ASN A 694 14.83 10.45 13.83
C ASN A 694 15.52 9.17 13.32
N ASP A 695 14.84 8.02 13.40
CA ASP A 695 14.90 7.00 12.34
C ASP A 695 13.59 6.19 12.39
N TYR A 696 12.62 6.57 11.55
CA TYR A 696 11.24 6.04 11.64
C TYR A 696 10.91 4.96 10.61
N SER A 697 11.75 4.74 9.59
CA SER A 697 11.45 3.79 8.51
C SER A 697 12.13 2.44 8.73
N PHE A 698 11.39 1.38 8.42
CA PHE A 698 11.92 0.03 8.32
C PHE A 698 12.75 -0.07 7.03
N LYS A 699 14.02 -0.43 7.14
CA LYS A 699 14.91 -0.67 6.00
C LYS A 699 14.96 -2.16 5.70
N LYS A 700 14.90 -2.54 4.42
CA LYS A 700 15.19 -3.91 3.98
C LYS A 700 16.65 -4.24 4.27
N ILE A 701 16.91 -5.39 4.90
CA ILE A 701 18.27 -5.87 5.17
C ILE A 701 18.58 -7.22 4.51
N ALA A 702 17.56 -7.95 4.06
CA ALA A 702 17.70 -9.17 3.28
C ALA A 702 16.37 -9.61 2.67
N PHE A 703 16.43 -10.50 1.68
CA PHE A 703 15.28 -11.26 1.20
C PHE A 703 15.59 -12.76 1.27
N ILE A 704 14.66 -13.55 1.82
CA ILE A 704 14.77 -15.01 1.91
C ILE A 704 13.62 -15.63 1.12
N ALA A 705 13.95 -16.28 0.01
CA ALA A 705 12.97 -16.92 -0.86
C ALA A 705 12.13 -17.97 -0.11
N GLY A 706 10.82 -17.94 -0.37
CA GLY A 706 9.85 -18.92 0.12
C GLY A 706 9.95 -20.25 -0.62
N LYS A 707 8.98 -21.14 -0.38
CA LYS A 707 8.81 -22.39 -1.14
C LYS A 707 7.79 -22.28 -2.27
N GLY A 708 7.21 -21.11 -2.52
CA GLY A 708 6.03 -20.98 -3.36
C GLY A 708 4.84 -21.67 -2.67
N ASN A 709 4.61 -22.93 -3.02
CA ASN A 709 3.54 -23.76 -2.45
C ASN A 709 4.09 -24.86 -1.53
N SER A 710 3.68 -24.86 -0.26
CA SER A 710 4.01 -25.89 0.73
C SER A 710 2.85 -26.16 1.67
N ASN A 711 2.51 -27.43 1.88
CA ASN A 711 1.54 -27.86 2.89
C ASN A 711 2.20 -28.40 4.17
N TYR A 712 3.50 -28.14 4.34
CA TYR A 712 4.27 -28.56 5.50
C TYR A 712 4.99 -27.38 6.13
N ALA A 713 5.21 -27.50 7.44
CA ALA A 713 5.87 -26.45 8.19
C ALA A 713 7.32 -26.26 7.72
N THR A 714 7.68 -25.03 7.36
CA THR A 714 9.01 -24.67 6.88
C THR A 714 9.68 -23.72 7.87
N ASN A 715 10.92 -24.03 8.24
CA ASN A 715 11.69 -23.22 9.17
C ASN A 715 12.75 -22.42 8.39
N TYR A 716 12.83 -21.14 8.71
CA TYR A 716 13.77 -20.19 8.14
C TYR A 716 14.61 -19.55 9.25
N SER A 717 15.79 -19.06 8.86
CA SER A 717 16.70 -18.37 9.76
C SER A 717 17.51 -17.35 8.99
N PHE A 718 17.72 -16.19 9.61
CA PHE A 718 18.60 -15.14 9.12
C PHE A 718 19.45 -14.60 10.27
N SER A 719 20.69 -14.21 9.97
CA SER A 719 21.64 -13.69 10.96
C SER A 719 22.08 -12.31 10.52
N ASP A 720 21.56 -11.28 11.18
CA ASP A 720 22.00 -9.90 11.02
C ASP A 720 23.30 -9.69 11.82
N SER A 721 24.42 -9.50 11.11
CA SER A 721 25.73 -9.22 11.70
C SER A 721 26.11 -7.76 11.69
N ASP A 722 25.33 -6.90 11.05
CA ASP A 722 25.61 -5.47 10.94
C ASP A 722 24.90 -4.69 12.05
N ILE A 723 25.26 -5.00 13.30
CA ILE A 723 24.57 -4.47 14.49
C ILE A 723 25.50 -3.63 15.37
N LYS A 724 24.95 -2.58 15.98
CA LYS A 724 25.61 -1.72 16.95
C LYS A 724 25.28 -2.21 18.36
N THR A 725 26.32 -2.51 19.16
CA THR A 725 26.16 -3.12 20.50
C THR A 725 25.49 -2.22 21.54
N ASP A 726 25.29 -0.94 21.24
CA ASP A 726 24.64 0.07 22.08
C ASP A 726 23.28 0.54 21.55
N CYS A 727 22.71 -0.18 20.59
CA CYS A 727 21.46 0.15 19.92
C CYS A 727 20.30 -0.77 20.34
N CYS A 728 19.07 -0.35 20.04
CA CYS A 728 17.87 -1.17 20.11
C CYS A 728 17.32 -1.30 18.69
N TYR A 729 16.93 -2.49 18.28
CA TYR A 729 16.42 -2.75 16.93
C TYR A 729 14.97 -3.23 16.96
N SER A 730 14.16 -2.83 15.99
CA SER A 730 12.89 -3.50 15.66
C SER A 730 13.05 -4.28 14.36
N TYR A 731 12.60 -5.53 14.32
CA TYR A 731 12.59 -6.37 13.13
C TYR A 731 11.17 -6.78 12.76
N ARG A 732 10.88 -6.89 11.47
CA ARG A 732 9.65 -7.52 10.95
C ARG A 732 9.93 -8.24 9.64
N LEU A 733 9.04 -9.14 9.28
CA LEU A 733 9.00 -9.77 7.95
C LEU A 733 7.90 -9.08 7.14
N LYS A 734 8.22 -8.68 5.92
CA LYS A 734 7.24 -8.43 4.85
C LYS A 734 7.21 -9.70 4.02
N GLN A 735 6.17 -10.50 4.21
CA GLN A 735 5.95 -11.71 3.42
C GLN A 735 5.31 -11.29 2.11
N ILE A 736 5.91 -11.70 1.00
CA ILE A 736 5.49 -11.31 -0.35
C ILE A 736 5.08 -12.59 -1.07
N ASP A 737 3.92 -12.57 -1.72
CA ASP A 737 3.51 -13.63 -2.62
C ASP A 737 4.02 -13.40 -4.04
N ILE A 738 3.86 -14.39 -4.92
CA ILE A 738 4.31 -14.34 -6.32
C ILE A 738 3.52 -13.27 -7.10
N SER A 739 2.32 -12.89 -6.63
CA SER A 739 1.49 -11.83 -7.20
C SER A 739 1.89 -10.42 -6.73
N GLY A 740 2.86 -10.30 -5.82
CA GLY A 740 3.35 -9.03 -5.28
C GLY A 740 2.54 -8.50 -4.08
N HIS A 741 1.42 -9.14 -3.73
CA HIS A 741 0.70 -8.81 -2.51
C HIS A 741 1.53 -9.23 -1.29
N PHE A 742 1.38 -8.48 -0.19
CA PHE A 742 2.22 -8.66 0.98
C PHE A 742 1.49 -8.45 2.29
N ASP A 743 1.99 -9.14 3.31
CA ASP A 743 1.56 -9.02 4.70
C ASP A 743 2.78 -8.84 5.61
N PHE A 744 2.59 -8.09 6.70
CA PHE A 744 3.64 -7.92 7.71
C PHE A 744 3.47 -8.86 8.90
N SER A 745 4.58 -9.39 9.39
CA SER A 745 4.61 -10.03 10.71
C SER A 745 4.44 -9.01 11.83
N GLU A 746 4.20 -9.49 13.05
CA GLU A 746 4.43 -8.69 14.25
C GLU A 746 5.90 -8.22 14.34
N GLU A 747 6.12 -7.08 14.97
CA GLU A 747 7.46 -6.55 15.23
C GLU A 747 8.15 -7.27 16.39
N LYS A 748 9.44 -7.55 16.25
CA LYS A 748 10.30 -8.09 17.31
C LYS A 748 11.41 -7.11 17.66
N ILE A 749 11.35 -6.64 18.90
CA ILE A 749 12.31 -5.69 19.44
C ILE A 749 13.47 -6.43 20.11
N VAL A 750 14.70 -6.06 19.74
CA VAL A 750 15.94 -6.55 20.35
C VAL A 750 16.71 -5.35 20.91
N ASP A 751 16.65 -5.17 22.23
CA ASP A 751 17.37 -4.11 22.94
C ASP A 751 18.75 -4.61 23.39
N LEU A 752 19.81 -4.20 22.67
CA LEU A 752 21.19 -4.58 23.00
C LEU A 752 21.75 -3.74 24.16
N LYS A 753 21.14 -2.60 24.47
CA LYS A 753 21.52 -1.70 25.57
C LYS A 753 21.06 -2.21 26.94
N ALA A 754 19.98 -2.98 26.99
CA ALA A 754 19.36 -3.48 28.22
C ALA A 754 19.76 -4.91 28.63
N LEU A 755 20.64 -5.59 27.88
CA LEU A 755 21.08 -6.93 28.24
C LEU A 755 21.91 -6.91 29.54
N PRO A 756 21.48 -7.61 30.60
CA PRO A 756 22.24 -7.63 31.84
C PRO A 756 23.57 -8.32 31.61
N SER A 757 24.68 -7.70 31.99
CA SER A 757 26.03 -8.29 31.85
C SER A 757 26.30 -9.43 32.86
N LEU A 758 25.36 -9.70 33.77
CA LEU A 758 25.50 -10.69 34.84
C LEU A 758 24.18 -11.41 35.13
N ILE A 759 24.28 -12.70 35.46
CA ILE A 759 23.18 -13.48 36.04
C ILE A 759 22.94 -13.04 37.50
N VAL A 760 21.70 -12.69 37.85
CA VAL A 760 21.34 -12.21 39.20
C VAL A 760 20.01 -12.81 39.65
N LEU A 761 19.96 -13.45 40.83
CA LEU A 761 18.69 -13.79 41.50
C LEU A 761 18.34 -12.68 42.52
N LYS A 762 17.17 -12.05 42.40
CA LYS A 762 16.73 -11.01 43.35
C LYS A 762 16.04 -11.61 44.58
N GLN A 763 15.95 -10.81 45.64
CA GLN A 763 15.15 -11.15 46.81
C GLN A 763 13.66 -11.17 46.43
N ASN A 764 12.93 -12.22 46.83
CA ASN A 764 11.50 -12.31 46.60
C ASN A 764 10.76 -11.14 47.28
N TYR A 765 9.69 -10.62 46.67
CA TYR A 765 8.90 -9.53 47.22
C TYR A 765 7.39 -9.83 47.12
N PRO A 766 6.61 -9.65 48.21
CA PRO A 766 7.05 -9.30 49.57
C PRO A 766 7.87 -10.42 50.23
N ASN A 767 8.63 -10.11 51.30
CA ASN A 767 9.29 -11.08 52.19
C ASN A 767 9.44 -10.49 53.62
N PRO A 768 8.71 -10.96 54.65
CA PRO A 768 7.80 -12.11 54.63
C PRO A 768 6.59 -11.95 53.70
N PHE A 769 6.06 -13.05 53.18
CA PHE A 769 4.93 -13.08 52.24
C PHE A 769 3.74 -13.90 52.76
N ASN A 770 2.54 -13.66 52.22
CA ASN A 770 1.30 -14.33 52.61
C ASN A 770 0.25 -14.37 51.48
N PRO A 771 -0.14 -15.54 50.95
CA PRO A 771 0.72 -16.68 50.61
C PRO A 771 1.52 -16.46 49.31
N LYS A 772 1.35 -15.32 48.64
CA LYS A 772 1.91 -15.05 47.31
C LYS A 772 3.14 -14.15 47.37
N THR A 773 4.14 -14.45 46.54
CA THR A 773 5.35 -13.63 46.37
C THR A 773 5.83 -13.69 44.92
N THR A 774 6.64 -12.71 44.51
CA THR A 774 7.27 -12.68 43.19
C THR A 774 8.78 -12.88 43.35
N ILE A 775 9.34 -13.83 42.60
CA ILE A 775 10.78 -14.05 42.47
C ILE A 775 11.22 -13.47 41.13
N GLU A 776 12.14 -12.50 41.17
CA GLU A 776 12.73 -11.92 39.96
C GLU A 776 14.18 -12.40 39.80
N PHE A 777 14.61 -12.65 38.56
CA PHE A 777 16.00 -12.93 38.24
C PHE A 777 16.37 -12.40 36.85
N GLN A 778 17.66 -12.28 36.59
CA GLN A 778 18.24 -11.84 35.32
C GLN A 778 19.21 -12.89 34.83
N ILE A 779 19.24 -13.13 33.52
CA ILE A 779 20.25 -13.96 32.87
C ILE A 779 20.90 -13.18 31.73
N ASP A 780 22.22 -13.29 31.60
CA ASP A 780 23.06 -12.50 30.69
C ASP A 780 23.09 -13.01 29.25
N SER A 781 22.62 -14.24 29.05
CA SER A 781 22.67 -14.95 27.78
C SER A 781 21.65 -16.09 27.80
N PRO A 782 21.11 -16.54 26.66
CA PRO A 782 20.14 -17.64 26.62
C PRO A 782 20.68 -18.88 27.35
N SER A 783 19.95 -19.36 28.34
CA SER A 783 20.44 -20.40 29.26
C SER A 783 19.28 -21.30 29.71
N TYR A 784 19.56 -22.58 29.91
CA TYR A 784 18.61 -23.48 30.57
C TYR A 784 18.64 -23.22 32.07
N ILE A 785 17.50 -22.86 32.66
CA ILE A 785 17.39 -22.55 34.09
C ILE A 785 16.60 -23.61 34.86
N ASN A 786 16.92 -23.74 36.14
CA ASN A 786 16.11 -24.44 37.14
C ASN A 786 15.91 -23.52 38.35
N LEU A 787 14.67 -23.06 38.56
CA LEU A 787 14.27 -22.34 39.77
C LEU A 787 13.53 -23.29 40.70
N THR A 788 14.16 -23.69 41.80
CA THR A 788 13.62 -24.66 42.77
C THR A 788 13.35 -24.03 44.12
N VAL A 789 12.44 -24.61 44.89
CA VAL A 789 12.11 -24.24 46.28
C VAL A 789 12.38 -25.45 47.18
N THR A 790 13.06 -25.23 48.30
CA THR A 790 13.41 -26.25 49.29
C THR A 790 12.98 -25.85 50.71
N ASN A 791 12.80 -26.84 51.58
CA ASN A 791 12.58 -26.64 53.02
C ASN A 791 13.90 -26.51 53.80
N LEU A 792 13.81 -26.31 55.13
CA LEU A 792 14.99 -26.22 56.03
C LEU A 792 15.90 -27.47 56.02
N LEU A 793 15.38 -28.63 55.62
CA LEU A 793 16.12 -29.88 55.52
C LEU A 793 16.78 -30.06 54.14
N GLY A 794 16.64 -29.09 53.23
CA GLY A 794 17.15 -29.17 51.86
C GLY A 794 16.34 -30.05 50.92
N GLN A 795 15.14 -30.49 51.34
CA GLN A 795 14.25 -31.26 50.45
C GLN A 795 13.61 -30.31 49.44
N GLU A 796 13.73 -30.64 48.14
CA GLU A 796 13.04 -29.94 47.06
C GLU A 796 11.53 -30.15 47.21
N LEU A 797 10.80 -29.05 47.35
CA LEU A 797 9.35 -29.02 47.44
C LEU A 797 8.71 -28.75 46.09
N PHE A 798 9.30 -27.82 45.31
CA PHE A 798 8.76 -27.40 44.02
C PHE A 798 9.88 -27.01 43.06
N LYS A 799 9.62 -27.21 41.77
CA LYS A 799 10.36 -26.59 40.67
C LYS A 799 9.44 -25.56 40.01
N LEU A 800 9.70 -24.29 40.28
CA LEU A 800 8.84 -23.19 39.84
C LEU A 800 9.02 -22.86 38.35
N LEU A 801 10.23 -23.09 37.83
CA LEU A 801 10.56 -22.89 36.41
C LEU A 801 11.71 -23.83 36.02
N SER A 802 11.58 -24.50 34.88
CA SER A 802 12.57 -25.45 34.34
C SER A 802 12.54 -25.40 32.83
N GLY A 803 13.57 -24.87 32.20
CA GLY A 803 13.57 -24.75 30.74
C GLY A 803 14.56 -23.74 30.20
N PRO A 804 14.72 -23.68 28.87
CA PRO A 804 15.47 -22.61 28.21
C PRO A 804 14.79 -21.27 28.46
N GLN A 805 15.57 -20.23 28.74
CA GLN A 805 15.12 -18.85 28.87
C GLN A 805 16.06 -17.92 28.09
N LEU A 806 15.50 -16.88 27.49
CA LEU A 806 16.27 -15.86 26.77
C LEU A 806 16.99 -14.91 27.74
N ALA A 807 18.06 -14.27 27.27
CA ALA A 807 18.74 -13.22 28.04
C ALA A 807 17.74 -12.11 28.43
N GLY A 808 17.88 -11.55 29.63
CA GLY A 808 16.98 -10.51 30.14
C GLY A 808 16.44 -10.77 31.54
N SER A 809 15.44 -9.97 31.93
CA SER A 809 14.80 -10.03 33.25
C SER A 809 13.55 -10.91 33.23
N HIS A 810 13.44 -11.80 34.20
CA HIS A 810 12.37 -12.78 34.35
C HIS A 810 11.68 -12.63 35.70
N LYS A 811 10.37 -12.90 35.75
CA LYS A 811 9.57 -12.87 36.98
C LYS A 811 8.72 -14.13 37.10
N VAL A 812 8.75 -14.77 38.27
CA VAL A 812 7.95 -15.95 38.59
C VAL A 812 7.09 -15.64 39.81
N GLN A 813 5.77 -15.67 39.65
CA GLN A 813 4.83 -15.57 40.76
C GLN A 813 4.67 -16.94 41.42
N TRP A 814 4.75 -16.98 42.75
CA TRP A 814 4.58 -18.22 43.50
C TRP A 814 3.52 -18.07 44.58
N ASP A 815 2.54 -18.99 44.57
CA ASP A 815 1.52 -19.14 45.59
C ASP A 815 1.87 -20.33 46.49
N ALA A 816 2.18 -20.05 47.76
CA ALA A 816 2.55 -21.06 48.75
C ALA A 816 1.38 -21.41 49.69
N SER A 817 0.12 -21.22 49.27
CA SER A 817 -1.11 -21.44 50.08
C SER A 817 -1.21 -22.83 50.74
N PHE A 818 -0.56 -23.85 50.20
CA PHE A 818 -0.51 -25.22 50.72
C PHE A 818 0.65 -25.50 51.70
N LEU A 819 1.59 -24.57 51.91
CA LEU A 819 2.73 -24.73 52.83
C LEU A 819 2.48 -24.10 54.22
N SER A 820 3.07 -24.64 55.28
CA SER A 820 3.02 -24.06 56.63
C SER A 820 3.85 -22.77 56.72
N SER A 821 3.46 -21.82 57.58
CA SER A 821 4.30 -20.65 57.91
C SER A 821 5.68 -21.11 58.37
N GLY A 822 6.74 -20.48 57.87
CA GLY A 822 8.11 -20.96 58.09
C GLY A 822 9.13 -20.37 57.11
N VAL A 823 10.37 -20.83 57.24
CA VAL A 823 11.48 -20.43 56.37
C VAL A 823 11.65 -21.44 55.24
N TYR A 824 11.77 -20.92 54.03
CA TYR A 824 12.05 -21.68 52.81
C TYR A 824 13.23 -21.07 52.07
N PHE A 825 13.83 -21.84 51.18
CA PHE A 825 14.87 -21.35 50.29
C PHE A 825 14.46 -21.54 48.85
N TYR A 826 14.83 -20.61 47.98
CA TYR A 826 14.70 -20.78 46.54
C TYR A 826 16.07 -20.63 45.89
N LYS A 827 16.32 -21.45 44.87
CA LYS A 827 17.60 -21.61 44.22
C LYS A 827 17.43 -21.50 42.71
N LEU A 828 18.24 -20.64 42.10
CA LEU A 828 18.37 -20.53 40.65
C LEU A 828 19.67 -21.21 40.24
N ASP A 829 19.55 -22.24 39.40
CA ASP A 829 20.67 -22.90 38.73
C ASP A 829 20.57 -22.65 37.22
N THR A 830 21.71 -22.45 36.55
CA THR A 830 21.79 -22.39 35.08
C THR A 830 22.73 -23.49 34.55
N ASP A 831 22.51 -23.93 33.32
CA ASP A 831 23.40 -24.83 32.56
C ASP A 831 24.81 -24.26 32.36
N LYS A 832 24.97 -22.95 32.48
CA LYS A 832 26.26 -22.23 32.46
C LYS A 832 26.98 -22.21 33.81
N GLY A 833 26.50 -22.97 34.79
CA GLY A 833 27.16 -23.18 36.08
C GLY A 833 26.88 -22.10 37.13
N PHE A 834 26.00 -21.13 36.86
CA PHE A 834 25.57 -20.18 37.89
C PHE A 834 24.62 -20.89 38.87
N SER A 835 24.83 -20.65 40.17
CA SER A 835 24.00 -21.21 41.23
C SER A 835 23.88 -20.22 42.39
N GLN A 836 22.67 -19.73 42.66
CA GLN A 836 22.43 -18.81 43.76
C GLN A 836 21.18 -19.21 44.55
N THR A 837 21.30 -19.20 45.88
CA THR A 837 20.19 -19.52 46.81
C THR A 837 19.85 -18.31 47.65
N LYS A 838 18.55 -18.05 47.85
CA LYS A 838 18.03 -17.00 48.73
C LYS A 838 16.97 -17.54 49.69
N LYS A 839 16.83 -16.86 50.84
CA LYS A 839 15.89 -17.20 51.91
C LYS A 839 14.59 -16.43 51.74
N MET A 840 13.45 -17.10 51.91
CA MET A 840 12.13 -16.48 51.98
C MET A 840 11.38 -16.94 53.24
N VAL A 841 10.51 -16.08 53.76
CA VAL A 841 9.74 -16.30 54.99
C VAL A 841 8.26 -16.24 54.67
N LEU A 842 7.56 -17.37 54.79
CA LEU A 842 6.11 -17.44 54.68
C LEU A 842 5.49 -17.14 56.05
N SER A 843 4.65 -16.12 56.13
CA SER A 843 3.97 -15.71 57.36
C SER A 843 2.47 -15.56 57.09
N LYS A 844 1.76 -16.68 57.12
CA LYS A 844 0.29 -16.73 57.02
C LYS A 844 -0.39 -16.40 58.33
#